data_AF-A0AAN0JLG5-F1
#
_entry.id   AF-A0AAN0JLG5-F1
#
_cell.length_a   1.000
_cell.length_b   1.000
_cell.length_c   1.000
_cell.angle_alpha   90.00
_cell.angle_beta   90.00
_cell.angle_gamma   90.00
#
_symmetry.space_group_name_H-M   'P 1'
#
loop_
_entity.id
_entity.type
_entity.pdbx_description
1 polymer ?
#
loop_
_entity_poly.entity_id
_entity_poly.type
_entity_poly.pdbx_seq_one_letter_code
_entity_poly.pdbx_strand_id
1 'polypeptide(L)'
;MDDKVIAELQKHALDRGNKINAKSSRSISQELSKNEEHVSPFHAIVDDLVEATQQSMETNEINDYQESELESNNAILDGDLVHDDIADQQPFSISNNVSAHRRKVTSRLSQSFNPLEYCKKWCKIDKFGSHREWLYFIDSGGQLQFQKLLLAFMPHTSVLILVVNLSKNFSDKSCTKMECPGETIDSGNGYSLKVEDMLKQILSAVASNAQKATSIIDDFPWIERKGGKLLNVLTVGTHLDKYDKKREEFEVESLEEKRDGLRMILNSVSKSIQIVYAPPPPRKNPIHVIDGRKAETDESNDKIVKVIKAEADESNDKSIEIIAKSLKDQSYEIKVPLRWHYFGVILRKQSKETSGILHLSSCEDFGEMLQMKPQEVHNALKFFHILKMLFHYDDSPAKDIVFVKLDGLISIIKELMDAITEFRKLKGLEREQRQLATVGCLSIENLKSTVSFKIISSIFNNDDDFVSKMLLGLFQHLDIAAQLSETEFLMPALLPLIDISDTEVATLETMPLLFYFKDRAVPMGLFCAVIVHLLSDSWRITSRKGNYSNFFTLQKTMETCRIINLTLVEQLDCIEIHCEKTADRIKVKDAVEKSINEVMKKKNIDDELPILAFYCLPQCGDGRDHKVTKTEDGIICEETNQDFQTNEEYCSWFRSQQDKNDNCTKVLTIGDLNHIIGILDNNGFPSHKWHKLGVKLNIDYDQLENIEKDKKESYDCYCKCIAVWLKTDAKPTYSKLIDAVGSKGTGEPAVAAAIKEHLSAT
;
A
#
# COMPACT_ATOMS: atom_id res chain seq x y z
N MET A 1 7.54 -35.24 33.47
CA MET A 1 7.17 -34.26 34.52
C MET A 1 6.82 -32.91 33.91
N ASP A 2 7.22 -32.66 32.66
CA ASP A 2 7.06 -31.39 31.93
C ASP A 2 5.64 -31.06 31.46
N ASP A 3 4.78 -32.05 31.19
CA ASP A 3 3.42 -31.79 30.66
C ASP A 3 2.42 -31.35 31.73
N LYS A 4 2.63 -31.74 32.99
CA LYS A 4 1.73 -31.37 34.10
C LYS A 4 1.82 -29.88 34.45
N VAL A 5 2.98 -29.26 34.28
CA VAL A 5 3.20 -27.85 34.62
C VAL A 5 2.76 -26.93 33.48
N ILE A 6 2.89 -27.39 32.23
CA ILE A 6 2.29 -26.72 31.06
C ILE A 6 0.76 -26.71 31.19
N ALA A 7 0.16 -27.85 31.57
CA ALA A 7 -1.27 -27.92 31.88
C ALA A 7 -1.66 -27.00 33.04
N GLU A 8 -0.82 -26.86 34.08
CA GLU A 8 -1.08 -25.96 35.21
C GLU A 8 -0.97 -24.47 34.82
N LEU A 9 -0.04 -24.10 33.92
CA LEU A 9 0.11 -22.74 33.39
C LEU A 9 -1.02 -22.38 32.42
N GLN A 10 -1.39 -23.30 31.52
CA GLN A 10 -2.56 -23.17 30.64
C GLN A 10 -3.84 -23.00 31.46
N LYS A 11 -4.02 -23.84 32.49
CA LYS A 11 -5.17 -23.76 33.41
C LYS A 11 -5.22 -22.45 34.18
N HIS A 12 -4.08 -21.91 34.64
CA HIS A 12 -4.06 -20.68 35.44
C HIS A 12 -4.27 -19.40 34.60
N ALA A 13 -3.86 -19.40 33.33
CA ALA A 13 -4.13 -18.31 32.38
C ALA A 13 -5.58 -18.35 31.86
N LEU A 14 -6.08 -19.53 31.45
CA LEU A 14 -7.49 -19.71 31.05
C LEU A 14 -8.47 -19.41 32.20
N ASP A 15 -8.18 -19.85 33.43
CA ASP A 15 -9.07 -19.60 34.59
C ASP A 15 -9.13 -18.13 35.00
N ARG A 16 -8.12 -17.30 34.65
CA ARG A 16 -8.12 -15.86 34.92
C ARG A 16 -8.77 -15.05 33.81
N GLY A 17 -8.52 -15.38 32.54
CA GLY A 17 -9.22 -14.77 31.40
C GLY A 17 -10.73 -14.97 31.48
N ASN A 18 -11.19 -16.19 31.78
CA ASN A 18 -12.61 -16.50 31.94
C ASN A 18 -13.27 -15.79 33.14
N LYS A 19 -12.51 -15.51 34.22
CA LYS A 19 -13.03 -14.80 35.41
C LYS A 19 -13.17 -13.29 35.22
N ILE A 20 -12.40 -12.68 34.32
CA ILE A 20 -12.51 -11.25 33.99
C ILE A 20 -13.69 -11.03 33.04
N ASN A 21 -13.89 -11.92 32.06
CA ASN A 21 -15.03 -11.86 31.15
C ASN A 21 -16.37 -12.14 31.85
N ALA A 22 -16.42 -13.04 32.85
CA ALA A 22 -17.60 -13.25 33.69
C ALA A 22 -17.95 -12.06 34.60
N LYS A 23 -17.01 -11.14 34.85
CA LYS A 23 -17.26 -9.90 35.59
C LYS A 23 -17.76 -8.77 34.69
N SER A 24 -17.26 -8.68 33.45
CA SER A 24 -17.73 -7.74 32.44
C SER A 24 -19.16 -8.05 31.97
N SER A 25 -19.49 -9.34 31.79
CA SER A 25 -20.86 -9.77 31.45
C SER A 25 -21.84 -9.62 32.61
N ARG A 26 -21.41 -9.81 33.87
CA ARG A 26 -22.27 -9.57 35.05
C ARG A 26 -22.64 -8.12 35.29
N SER A 27 -21.79 -7.16 34.89
CA SER A 27 -22.14 -5.74 34.92
C SER A 27 -23.20 -5.36 33.88
N ILE A 28 -23.32 -6.10 32.77
CA ILE A 28 -24.33 -5.87 31.72
C ILE A 28 -25.62 -6.64 32.02
N SER A 29 -25.53 -7.81 32.65
CA SER A 29 -26.73 -8.63 33.01
C SER A 29 -27.47 -8.15 34.26
N GLN A 30 -26.95 -7.20 35.03
CA GLN A 30 -27.64 -6.63 36.20
C GLN A 30 -28.58 -5.46 35.88
N GLU A 31 -28.63 -4.98 34.63
CA GLU A 31 -29.61 -3.98 34.17
C GLU A 31 -30.80 -4.58 33.40
N LEU A 32 -30.85 -5.89 33.16
CA LEU A 32 -31.85 -6.52 32.28
C LEU A 32 -32.69 -7.66 32.90
N SER A 33 -32.72 -7.80 34.24
CA SER A 33 -33.58 -8.80 34.92
C SER A 33 -34.54 -8.18 35.92
N LYS A 34 -35.54 -7.43 35.40
CA LYS A 34 -36.85 -7.30 36.03
C LYS A 34 -37.91 -7.53 34.96
N ASN A 35 -38.39 -8.78 34.92
CA ASN A 35 -39.72 -9.25 34.47
C ASN A 35 -39.55 -10.68 33.91
N GLU A 36 -39.58 -11.66 34.83
CA GLU A 36 -39.91 -13.04 34.49
C GLU A 36 -41.43 -13.21 34.49
N GLU A 37 -41.93 -14.08 33.60
CA GLU A 37 -43.06 -15.03 33.75
C GLU A 37 -43.33 -15.59 32.33
N HIS A 38 -43.54 -16.87 32.02
CA HIS A 38 -43.66 -18.12 32.77
C HIS A 38 -43.73 -19.30 31.73
N VAL A 39 -43.27 -20.50 32.11
CA VAL A 39 -43.68 -21.86 31.62
C VAL A 39 -43.07 -22.44 30.31
N SER A 40 -42.01 -23.25 30.49
CA SER A 40 -41.89 -24.73 30.30
C SER A 40 -42.35 -25.51 29.03
N PRO A 41 -41.74 -26.70 28.77
CA PRO A 41 -41.23 -27.10 27.44
C PRO A 41 -41.72 -28.48 26.94
N PHE A 42 -41.35 -28.90 25.71
CA PHE A 42 -41.28 -30.33 25.35
C PHE A 42 -40.23 -30.68 24.27
N HIS A 43 -39.48 -31.75 24.57
CA HIS A 43 -38.67 -32.69 23.76
C HIS A 43 -39.40 -33.26 22.52
N ALA A 44 -38.84 -34.00 21.55
CA ALA A 44 -37.52 -34.44 21.07
C ALA A 44 -37.80 -35.36 19.83
N ILE A 45 -36.78 -36.05 19.28
CA ILE A 45 -36.78 -37.18 18.31
C ILE A 45 -36.61 -36.70 16.85
N VAL A 46 -35.47 -36.85 16.14
CA VAL A 46 -34.58 -38.00 15.77
C VAL A 46 -35.18 -38.94 14.72
N ASP A 47 -34.61 -38.93 13.51
CA ASP A 47 -34.35 -40.04 12.55
C ASP A 47 -34.27 -39.44 11.13
N ASP A 48 -33.08 -39.31 10.52
CA ASP A 48 -32.29 -40.29 9.77
C ASP A 48 -32.74 -40.53 8.29
N LEU A 49 -31.78 -40.22 7.41
CA LEU A 49 -31.32 -41.02 6.26
C LEU A 49 -31.98 -40.96 4.86
N VAL A 50 -31.07 -40.81 3.88
CA VAL A 50 -31.06 -41.21 2.45
C VAL A 50 -31.74 -40.27 1.45
N GLU A 51 -31.00 -39.47 0.68
CA GLU A 51 -30.18 -39.76 -0.52
C GLU A 51 -30.96 -39.62 -1.85
N ALA A 52 -30.32 -38.92 -2.77
CA ALA A 52 -30.39 -39.02 -4.23
C ALA A 52 -31.39 -38.18 -5.05
N THR A 53 -30.77 -37.50 -6.02
CA THR A 53 -31.15 -37.30 -7.43
C THR A 53 -32.03 -36.11 -7.84
N GLN A 54 -31.33 -35.06 -8.30
CA GLN A 54 -31.26 -34.58 -9.70
C GLN A 54 -32.55 -34.52 -10.54
N GLN A 55 -32.80 -33.31 -11.07
CA GLN A 55 -33.27 -32.92 -12.42
C GLN A 55 -34.38 -31.86 -12.33
N SER A 56 -34.01 -30.59 -12.55
CA SER A 56 -34.21 -29.85 -13.80
C SER A 56 -35.68 -29.68 -14.18
N MET A 57 -36.18 -28.45 -14.12
CA MET A 57 -36.93 -27.86 -15.22
C MET A 57 -37.15 -26.37 -14.99
N GLU A 58 -36.84 -25.62 -16.03
CA GLU A 58 -37.19 -24.22 -16.26
C GLU A 58 -38.69 -23.99 -16.09
N THR A 59 -39.09 -22.82 -15.62
CA THR A 59 -40.08 -21.98 -16.33
C THR A 59 -40.18 -20.58 -15.70
N ASN A 60 -40.58 -19.67 -16.58
CA ASN A 60 -40.62 -18.22 -16.50
C ASN A 60 -41.72 -17.66 -15.58
N GLU A 61 -41.72 -16.31 -15.54
CA GLU A 61 -42.83 -15.38 -15.22
C GLU A 61 -42.77 -14.78 -13.81
N ILE A 62 -42.28 -13.53 -13.65
CA ILE A 62 -42.98 -12.24 -13.86
C ILE A 62 -44.13 -12.05 -12.86
N ASN A 63 -43.92 -11.26 -11.80
CA ASN A 63 -44.62 -9.98 -11.58
C ASN A 63 -44.27 -9.32 -10.23
N ASP A 64 -44.01 -8.02 -10.32
CA ASP A 64 -44.32 -6.90 -9.42
C ASP A 64 -44.82 -7.17 -8.00
N TYR A 65 -44.28 -6.43 -7.02
CA TYR A 65 -45.09 -5.57 -6.13
C TYR A 65 -44.22 -4.46 -5.50
N GLN A 66 -44.72 -3.23 -5.61
CA GLN A 66 -44.20 -1.99 -5.04
C GLN A 66 -44.52 -1.83 -3.54
N GLU A 67 -43.63 -1.09 -2.87
CA GLU A 67 -43.82 -0.02 -1.87
C GLU A 67 -44.93 -0.14 -0.80
N SER A 68 -44.53 0.10 0.46
CA SER A 68 -45.00 1.31 1.17
C SER A 68 -44.22 1.56 2.46
N GLU A 69 -43.71 2.79 2.55
CA GLU A 69 -43.31 3.50 3.75
C GLU A 69 -44.50 3.70 4.70
N LEU A 70 -44.23 3.90 5.98
CA LEU A 70 -45.07 4.74 6.85
C LEU A 70 -44.22 5.25 8.03
N GLU A 71 -43.94 6.55 7.99
CA GLU A 71 -43.55 7.39 9.12
C GLU A 71 -44.68 7.44 10.16
N SER A 72 -44.33 7.68 11.43
CA SER A 72 -44.96 8.78 12.19
C SER A 72 -44.30 9.04 13.54
N ASN A 73 -43.97 10.32 13.69
CA ASN A 73 -43.65 11.12 14.87
C ASN A 73 -44.47 10.82 16.14
N ASN A 74 -43.88 11.07 17.31
CA ASN A 74 -44.33 12.16 18.20
C ASN A 74 -43.35 12.44 19.35
N ALA A 75 -43.13 13.75 19.56
CA ALA A 75 -42.43 14.36 20.68
C ALA A 75 -43.34 14.45 21.93
N ILE A 76 -42.74 14.75 23.10
CA ILE A 76 -43.12 15.85 24.03
C ILE A 76 -42.50 15.70 25.44
N LEU A 77 -41.70 16.71 25.80
CA LEU A 77 -41.55 17.52 27.04
C LEU A 77 -41.27 16.95 28.45
N ASP A 78 -40.36 17.70 29.11
CA ASP A 78 -40.26 18.13 30.53
C ASP A 78 -40.13 17.04 31.61
N GLY A 79 -39.35 17.17 32.68
CA GLY A 79 -38.67 18.31 33.29
C GLY A 79 -38.47 17.98 34.78
N ASP A 80 -37.49 18.63 35.40
CA ASP A 80 -37.31 18.86 36.83
C ASP A 80 -36.50 17.91 37.74
N LEU A 81 -35.64 18.63 38.46
CA LEU A 81 -34.76 18.32 39.58
C LEU A 81 -35.56 18.19 40.89
N VAL A 82 -34.96 17.55 41.92
CA VAL A 82 -34.80 18.05 43.32
C VAL A 82 -34.39 16.89 44.26
N HIS A 83 -33.15 16.96 44.72
CA HIS A 83 -32.61 16.99 46.09
C HIS A 83 -33.23 16.25 47.32
N ASP A 84 -32.28 15.80 48.18
CA ASP A 84 -32.28 15.57 49.65
C ASP A 84 -32.83 14.21 50.19
N ASP A 85 -32.35 13.57 51.27
CA ASP A 85 -31.18 13.72 52.16
C ASP A 85 -31.06 12.46 53.07
N ILE A 86 -29.82 12.13 53.47
CA ILE A 86 -29.31 11.72 54.81
C ILE A 86 -29.83 10.46 55.57
N ALA A 87 -28.84 9.54 55.78
CA ALA A 87 -28.50 8.72 56.97
C ALA A 87 -29.53 7.70 57.56
N ASP A 88 -29.19 6.61 58.23
CA ASP A 88 -28.01 6.16 58.97
C ASP A 88 -28.17 4.64 59.22
N GLN A 89 -27.08 3.84 59.19
CA GLN A 89 -26.81 2.66 60.04
C GLN A 89 -25.60 1.85 59.53
N GLN A 90 -24.45 2.03 60.19
CA GLN A 90 -23.36 1.04 60.29
C GLN A 90 -23.58 0.15 61.54
N PRO A 91 -22.73 -0.88 61.82
CA PRO A 91 -22.36 -2.01 60.99
C PRO A 91 -22.50 -3.34 61.77
N PHE A 92 -22.67 -4.49 61.09
CA PHE A 92 -22.39 -5.80 61.72
C PHE A 92 -21.42 -6.61 60.87
N SER A 93 -20.30 -6.95 61.50
CA SER A 93 -19.18 -7.74 61.01
C SER A 93 -19.52 -9.22 60.89
N ILE A 94 -19.24 -9.81 59.73
CA ILE A 94 -18.84 -11.22 59.61
C ILE A 94 -17.52 -11.25 58.84
N SER A 95 -16.44 -10.86 59.54
CA SER A 95 -15.12 -11.40 59.24
C SER A 95 -15.02 -12.75 59.95
N ASN A 96 -14.64 -13.81 59.21
CA ASN A 96 -13.71 -14.85 59.66
C ASN A 96 -13.58 -16.08 58.74
N ASN A 97 -14.33 -16.22 57.64
CA ASN A 97 -14.18 -17.41 56.77
C ASN A 97 -13.56 -17.17 55.38
N VAL A 98 -13.28 -15.92 54.98
CA VAL A 98 -12.63 -15.62 53.68
C VAL A 98 -11.10 -15.53 53.78
N SER A 99 -10.54 -15.37 54.98
CA SER A 99 -9.10 -15.20 55.21
C SER A 99 -8.30 -16.52 55.25
N ALA A 100 -8.96 -17.66 55.48
CA ALA A 100 -8.29 -18.96 55.60
C ALA A 100 -8.04 -19.65 54.24
N HIS A 101 -8.91 -19.45 53.24
CA HIS A 101 -8.74 -20.02 51.89
C HIS A 101 -7.85 -19.17 50.97
N ARG A 102 -7.84 -17.84 51.14
CA ARG A 102 -6.87 -16.97 50.44
C ARG A 102 -5.44 -17.16 50.95
N ARG A 103 -5.24 -17.51 52.23
CA ARG A 103 -3.90 -17.78 52.79
C ARG A 103 -3.35 -19.17 52.49
N LYS A 104 -4.19 -20.19 52.27
CA LYS A 104 -3.72 -21.57 51.98
C LYS A 104 -3.20 -21.77 50.55
N VAL A 105 -3.64 -20.96 49.59
CA VAL A 105 -3.11 -21.00 48.20
C VAL A 105 -1.86 -20.11 48.05
N THR A 106 -1.73 -19.05 48.83
CA THR A 106 -0.51 -18.22 48.86
C THR A 106 0.63 -18.82 49.71
N SER A 107 0.37 -19.80 50.58
CA SER A 107 1.40 -20.41 51.44
C SER A 107 2.08 -21.66 50.87
N ARG A 108 1.78 -22.08 49.63
CA ARG A 108 2.52 -23.17 48.94
C ARG A 108 3.39 -22.69 47.76
N LEU A 109 3.43 -21.39 47.48
CA LEU A 109 4.32 -20.77 46.50
C LEU A 109 5.38 -19.86 47.16
N SER A 110 5.55 -19.91 48.48
CA SER A 110 6.59 -19.16 49.21
C SER A 110 7.96 -19.86 49.22
N GLN A 111 8.32 -20.50 48.12
CA GLN A 111 9.71 -20.71 47.74
C GLN A 111 9.92 -19.92 46.45
N SER A 112 10.88 -19.00 46.48
CA SER A 112 11.23 -18.02 45.45
C SER A 112 11.07 -18.53 44.01
N PHE A 113 9.90 -18.34 43.40
CA PHE A 113 9.78 -18.51 41.96
C PHE A 113 10.52 -17.33 41.32
N ASN A 114 11.73 -17.59 40.82
CA ASN A 114 12.49 -16.63 40.04
C ASN A 114 12.19 -16.91 38.55
N PRO A 115 11.36 -16.09 37.90
CA PRO A 115 10.94 -16.33 36.51
C PRO A 115 12.13 -16.32 35.54
N LEU A 116 13.17 -15.54 35.85
CA LEU A 116 14.41 -15.50 35.08
C LEU A 116 15.20 -16.81 35.22
N GLU A 117 15.26 -17.41 36.41
CA GLU A 117 15.93 -18.70 36.62
C GLU A 117 15.15 -19.85 35.95
N TYR A 118 13.82 -19.78 35.96
CA TYR A 118 12.95 -20.70 35.22
C TYR A 118 13.18 -20.59 33.72
N CYS A 119 13.15 -19.38 33.14
CA CYS A 119 13.42 -19.17 31.72
C CYS A 119 14.84 -19.60 31.32
N LYS A 120 15.85 -19.42 32.20
CA LYS A 120 17.22 -19.92 32.00
C LYS A 120 17.25 -21.45 31.85
N LYS A 121 16.62 -22.19 32.77
CA LYS A 121 16.52 -23.66 32.73
C LYS A 121 15.67 -24.14 31.54
N TRP A 122 14.51 -23.55 31.34
CA TRP A 122 13.50 -23.97 30.36
C TRP A 122 13.92 -23.75 28.91
N CYS A 123 14.59 -22.63 28.62
CA CYS A 123 15.10 -22.34 27.28
C CYS A 123 16.53 -22.88 27.06
N LYS A 124 17.10 -23.65 28.00
CA LYS A 124 18.49 -24.17 27.97
C LYS A 124 19.53 -23.07 27.72
N ILE A 125 19.27 -21.86 28.18
CA ILE A 125 19.99 -20.64 27.75
C ILE A 125 21.42 -20.57 28.29
N ASP A 126 21.70 -21.19 29.44
CA ASP A 126 23.05 -21.20 30.02
C ASP A 126 24.09 -21.91 29.13
N LYS A 127 23.65 -22.72 28.16
CA LYS A 127 24.52 -23.31 27.12
C LYS A 127 24.96 -22.31 26.04
N PHE A 128 24.31 -21.15 25.94
CA PHE A 128 24.42 -20.25 24.78
C PHE A 128 25.10 -18.90 25.10
N GLY A 129 25.56 -18.66 26.32
CA GLY A 129 26.31 -17.45 26.70
C GLY A 129 25.51 -16.14 26.72
N SER A 130 26.19 -15.02 26.98
CA SER A 130 25.62 -13.66 27.05
C SER A 130 25.50 -12.96 25.69
N HIS A 131 26.14 -13.50 24.65
CA HIS A 131 26.09 -12.96 23.29
C HIS A 131 25.38 -13.94 22.37
N ARG A 132 24.46 -13.44 21.54
CA ARG A 132 23.70 -14.26 20.59
C ARG A 132 23.69 -13.63 19.22
N GLU A 133 24.00 -14.45 18.23
CA GLU A 133 23.79 -14.13 16.82
C GLU A 133 22.44 -14.74 16.41
N TRP A 134 21.57 -13.91 15.83
CA TRP A 134 20.29 -14.36 15.26
C TRP A 134 20.30 -14.06 13.78
N LEU A 135 19.93 -15.05 12.98
CA LEU A 135 19.66 -14.86 11.56
C LEU A 135 18.16 -15.03 11.33
N TYR A 136 17.50 -13.94 10.91
CA TYR A 136 16.08 -13.93 10.61
C TYR A 136 15.89 -13.99 9.10
N PHE A 137 15.37 -15.12 8.62
CA PHE A 137 14.95 -15.26 7.22
C PHE A 137 13.49 -14.87 7.10
N ILE A 138 13.18 -14.05 6.10
CA ILE A 138 11.83 -13.70 5.73
C ILE A 138 11.68 -14.05 4.26
N ASP A 139 10.85 -15.06 4.00
CA ASP A 139 10.47 -15.47 2.67
C ASP A 139 9.12 -14.83 2.34
N SER A 140 9.14 -13.94 1.35
CA SER A 140 7.93 -13.28 0.84
C SER A 140 7.06 -14.20 -0.03
N GLY A 141 7.51 -15.43 -0.30
CA GLY A 141 6.89 -16.34 -1.25
C GLY A 141 7.16 -15.97 -2.70
N GLY A 142 7.05 -16.94 -3.61
CA GLY A 142 7.30 -16.72 -5.05
C GLY A 142 6.10 -16.17 -5.83
N GLN A 143 4.90 -16.14 -5.24
CA GLN A 143 3.69 -15.70 -5.93
C GLN A 143 3.60 -14.18 -5.99
N LEU A 144 3.18 -13.68 -7.14
CA LEU A 144 3.04 -12.25 -7.38
C LEU A 144 2.05 -11.57 -6.41
N GLN A 145 0.99 -12.26 -5.99
CA GLN A 145 -0.02 -11.71 -5.07
C GLN A 145 0.60 -11.36 -3.70
N PHE A 146 1.46 -12.23 -3.17
CA PHE A 146 2.21 -11.93 -1.94
C PHE A 146 3.26 -10.84 -2.18
N GLN A 147 3.89 -10.81 -3.35
CA GLN A 147 4.81 -9.75 -3.73
C GLN A 147 4.10 -8.37 -3.75
N LYS A 148 2.85 -8.30 -4.22
CA LYS A 148 2.02 -7.08 -4.18
C LYS A 148 1.62 -6.64 -2.78
N LEU A 149 1.75 -7.50 -1.77
CA LEU A 149 1.54 -7.17 -0.36
C LEU A 149 2.83 -6.80 0.38
N LEU A 150 3.98 -6.83 -0.30
CA LEU A 150 5.26 -6.48 0.30
C LEU A 150 5.22 -5.15 1.03
N LEU A 151 4.69 -4.08 0.41
CA LEU A 151 4.62 -2.76 1.05
C LEU A 151 3.83 -2.73 2.37
N ALA A 152 2.98 -3.72 2.65
CA ALA A 152 2.28 -3.82 3.94
C ALA A 152 3.07 -4.58 5.01
N PHE A 153 3.87 -5.58 4.63
CA PHE A 153 4.50 -6.51 5.57
C PHE A 153 6.03 -6.53 5.50
N MET A 154 6.64 -5.76 4.61
CA MET A 154 8.07 -5.85 4.33
C MET A 154 8.88 -5.49 5.59
N PRO A 155 9.77 -6.39 6.03
CA PRO A 155 10.63 -6.14 7.17
C PRO A 155 11.71 -5.10 6.85
N HIS A 156 12.31 -4.53 7.90
CA HIS A 156 13.54 -3.76 7.80
C HIS A 156 14.72 -4.72 7.59
N THR A 157 14.96 -5.14 6.35
CA THR A 157 16.05 -6.06 6.02
C THR A 157 17.40 -5.33 6.07
N SER A 158 18.40 -5.97 6.70
CA SER A 158 19.80 -5.55 6.56
C SER A 158 20.42 -6.03 5.25
N VAL A 159 19.92 -7.16 4.75
CA VAL A 159 20.44 -7.83 3.55
C VAL A 159 19.28 -8.41 2.75
N LEU A 160 19.28 -8.16 1.45
CA LEU A 160 18.39 -8.82 0.48
C LEU A 160 19.17 -9.93 -0.22
N ILE A 161 18.63 -11.14 -0.17
CA ILE A 161 19.18 -12.29 -0.90
C ILE A 161 18.28 -12.56 -2.11
N LEU A 162 18.80 -12.29 -3.30
CA LEU A 162 18.14 -12.60 -4.57
C LEU A 162 18.57 -13.99 -5.02
N VAL A 163 17.66 -14.96 -4.99
CA VAL A 163 17.93 -16.31 -5.47
C VAL A 163 17.56 -16.40 -6.95
N VAL A 164 18.56 -16.57 -7.80
CA VAL A 164 18.41 -16.66 -9.26
C VAL A 164 18.55 -18.11 -9.69
N ASN A 165 17.55 -18.62 -10.41
CA ASN A 165 17.63 -19.93 -11.05
C ASN A 165 18.41 -19.81 -12.36
N LEU A 166 19.64 -20.34 -12.39
CA LEU A 166 20.51 -20.23 -13.56
C LEU A 166 20.01 -21.02 -14.76
N SER A 167 19.05 -21.95 -14.62
CA SER A 167 18.52 -22.73 -15.76
C SER A 167 17.30 -22.09 -16.44
N LYS A 168 16.95 -20.84 -16.10
CA LYS A 168 15.84 -20.05 -16.67
C LYS A 168 16.33 -18.69 -17.17
N ASN A 169 15.73 -18.16 -18.22
CA ASN A 169 16.08 -16.86 -18.80
C ASN A 169 15.38 -15.73 -18.03
N PHE A 170 15.96 -14.52 -18.04
CA PHE A 170 15.28 -13.37 -17.41
C PHE A 170 14.08 -12.88 -18.22
N SER A 171 14.10 -13.11 -19.52
CA SER A 171 13.00 -12.86 -20.44
C SER A 171 11.84 -13.87 -20.30
N ASP A 172 12.05 -14.99 -19.59
CA ASP A 172 11.00 -15.98 -19.33
C ASP A 172 9.89 -15.39 -18.47
N LYS A 173 8.68 -15.91 -18.66
CA LYS A 173 7.52 -15.65 -17.81
C LYS A 173 7.74 -16.23 -16.41
N SER A 174 7.40 -15.44 -15.39
CA SER A 174 7.46 -15.85 -13.98
C SER A 174 6.46 -16.97 -13.68
N CYS A 175 6.76 -17.79 -12.67
CA CYS A 175 5.94 -18.93 -12.31
C CYS A 175 4.62 -18.48 -11.65
N THR A 176 3.50 -18.97 -12.18
CA THR A 176 2.15 -18.73 -11.64
C THR A 176 1.68 -19.79 -10.65
N LYS A 177 2.45 -20.87 -10.51
CA LYS A 177 2.16 -22.01 -9.63
C LYS A 177 2.75 -21.80 -8.24
N MET A 178 1.97 -22.13 -7.23
CA MET A 178 2.40 -22.22 -5.83
C MET A 178 2.35 -23.65 -5.35
N GLU A 179 3.48 -24.10 -4.86
CA GLU A 179 3.58 -25.36 -4.14
C GLU A 179 3.12 -25.15 -2.70
N CYS A 180 2.08 -25.87 -2.30
CA CYS A 180 1.63 -25.98 -0.92
C CYS A 180 1.86 -27.41 -0.42
N PRO A 181 1.89 -27.65 0.91
CA PRO A 181 2.04 -28.99 1.44
C PRO A 181 0.91 -29.92 0.94
N GLY A 182 1.22 -30.80 -0.01
CA GLY A 182 0.28 -31.78 -0.58
C GLY A 182 -0.52 -31.32 -1.81
N GLU A 183 -0.37 -30.07 -2.26
CA GLU A 183 -1.13 -29.54 -3.41
C GLU A 183 -0.35 -28.47 -4.20
N THR A 184 -0.79 -28.20 -5.42
CA THR A 184 -0.24 -27.11 -6.24
C THR A 184 -1.37 -26.22 -6.72
N ILE A 185 -1.36 -24.98 -6.26
CA ILE A 185 -2.33 -23.96 -6.67
C ILE A 185 -1.77 -23.26 -7.91
N ASP A 186 -2.45 -23.44 -9.04
CA ASP A 186 -2.17 -22.69 -10.26
C ASP A 186 -3.24 -21.62 -10.44
N SER A 187 -2.81 -20.34 -10.38
CA SER A 187 -3.66 -19.15 -10.50
C SER A 187 -4.49 -19.08 -11.78
N GLY A 188 -4.28 -20.00 -12.73
CA GLY A 188 -5.21 -20.25 -13.84
C GLY A 188 -5.23 -19.16 -14.92
N ASN A 189 -4.47 -18.08 -14.73
CA ASN A 189 -4.27 -17.04 -15.73
C ASN A 189 -3.05 -17.39 -16.61
N GLY A 190 -3.22 -17.28 -17.92
CA GLY A 190 -2.15 -17.55 -18.90
C GLY A 190 -1.04 -16.50 -18.94
N TYR A 191 -1.21 -15.36 -18.25
CA TYR A 191 -0.23 -14.26 -18.26
C TYR A 191 0.44 -14.06 -16.89
N SER A 192 1.76 -13.88 -16.93
CA SER A 192 2.58 -13.42 -15.82
C SER A 192 3.62 -12.40 -16.30
N LEU A 193 4.27 -11.71 -15.36
CA LEU A 193 5.39 -10.80 -15.67
C LEU A 193 6.60 -11.61 -16.13
N LYS A 194 7.46 -11.00 -16.95
CA LYS A 194 8.81 -11.52 -17.14
C LYS A 194 9.56 -11.48 -15.81
N VAL A 195 10.52 -12.38 -15.64
CA VAL A 195 11.35 -12.41 -14.42
C VAL A 195 12.11 -11.08 -14.24
N GLU A 196 12.62 -10.49 -15.31
CA GLU A 196 13.28 -9.18 -15.27
C GLU A 196 12.38 -8.07 -14.70
N ASP A 197 11.13 -8.00 -15.15
CA ASP A 197 10.18 -6.94 -14.80
C ASP A 197 9.75 -7.07 -13.34
N MET A 198 9.44 -8.31 -12.92
CA MET A 198 9.15 -8.63 -11.54
C MET A 198 10.32 -8.25 -10.62
N LEU A 199 11.56 -8.57 -11.00
CA LEU A 199 12.74 -8.21 -10.22
C LEU A 199 12.92 -6.69 -10.10
N LYS A 200 12.73 -5.93 -11.18
CA LYS A 200 12.81 -4.46 -11.16
C LYS A 200 11.78 -3.87 -10.20
N GLN A 201 10.52 -4.32 -10.25
CA GLN A 201 9.45 -3.83 -9.37
C GLN A 201 9.67 -4.20 -7.89
N ILE A 202 10.11 -5.43 -7.60
CA ILE A 202 10.44 -5.87 -6.23
C ILE A 202 11.61 -5.05 -5.69
N LEU A 203 12.68 -4.89 -6.47
CA LEU A 203 13.84 -4.12 -6.07
C LEU A 203 13.50 -2.66 -5.81
N SER A 204 12.63 -2.07 -6.63
CA SER A 204 12.09 -0.73 -6.40
C SER A 204 11.42 -0.64 -5.03
N ALA A 205 10.47 -1.53 -4.72
CA ALA A 205 9.81 -1.54 -3.41
C ALA A 205 10.75 -1.78 -2.22
N VAL A 206 11.71 -2.71 -2.36
CA VAL A 206 12.64 -3.07 -1.28
C VAL A 206 13.65 -1.95 -1.01
N ALA A 207 14.19 -1.35 -2.06
CA ALA A 207 15.15 -0.26 -1.96
C ALA A 207 14.56 0.94 -1.22
N SER A 208 13.33 1.34 -1.56
CA SER A 208 12.66 2.50 -0.97
C SER A 208 12.33 2.28 0.51
N ASN A 209 11.94 1.06 0.90
CA ASN A 209 11.70 0.73 2.31
C ASN A 209 13.00 0.71 3.15
N ALA A 210 14.12 0.22 2.58
CA ALA A 210 15.37 0.04 3.31
C ALA A 210 16.06 1.36 3.69
N GLN A 211 15.95 2.41 2.87
CA GLN A 211 16.55 3.72 3.16
C GLN A 211 15.93 4.37 4.40
N LYS A 212 14.60 4.32 4.53
CA LYS A 212 13.90 4.88 5.69
C LYS A 212 13.94 3.97 6.91
N ALA A 213 13.97 2.65 6.74
CA ALA A 213 14.28 1.72 7.83
C ALA A 213 15.60 2.10 8.51
N THR A 214 16.59 2.47 7.71
CA THR A 214 17.90 2.91 8.20
C THR A 214 17.82 4.18 9.03
N SER A 215 17.04 5.19 8.62
CA SER A 215 16.89 6.41 9.42
C SER A 215 16.12 6.17 10.72
N ILE A 216 15.07 5.36 10.69
CA ILE A 216 14.31 4.99 11.90
C ILE A 216 15.21 4.27 12.91
N ILE A 217 16.05 3.33 12.45
CA ILE A 217 16.97 2.60 13.34
C ILE A 217 18.01 3.55 13.96
N ASP A 218 18.51 4.53 13.21
CA ASP A 218 19.49 5.51 13.68
C ASP A 218 18.95 6.36 14.85
N ASP A 219 17.62 6.50 14.99
CA ASP A 219 16.99 7.20 16.12
C ASP A 219 17.03 6.40 17.44
N PHE A 220 17.42 5.12 17.41
CA PHE A 220 17.46 4.25 18.58
C PHE A 220 18.90 4.02 19.10
N PRO A 221 19.32 4.67 20.20
CA PRO A 221 20.71 4.64 20.67
C PRO A 221 21.19 3.27 21.18
N TRP A 222 20.28 2.31 21.34
CA TRP A 222 20.59 0.93 21.74
C TRP A 222 20.69 -0.05 20.57
N ILE A 223 20.53 0.41 19.33
CA ILE A 223 20.80 -0.36 18.12
C ILE A 223 22.06 0.21 17.47
N GLU A 224 23.12 -0.59 17.44
CA GLU A 224 24.40 -0.22 16.84
C GLU A 224 24.58 -1.00 15.53
N ARG A 225 24.74 -0.27 14.42
CA ARG A 225 24.97 -0.85 13.11
C ARG A 225 26.46 -1.09 12.90
N LYS A 226 26.83 -2.29 12.44
CA LYS A 226 28.21 -2.60 12.04
C LYS A 226 28.52 -2.25 10.58
N GLY A 227 27.51 -2.29 9.72
CA GLY A 227 27.60 -2.07 8.28
C GLY A 227 27.24 -0.66 7.79
N GLY A 228 27.16 -0.51 6.47
CA GLY A 228 26.84 0.74 5.78
C GLY A 228 25.36 1.15 5.87
N LYS A 229 25.03 2.34 5.36
CA LYS A 229 23.64 2.83 5.29
C LYS A 229 22.80 2.21 4.17
N LEU A 230 23.46 1.68 3.13
CA LEU A 230 22.80 1.09 1.97
C LEU A 230 22.43 -0.37 2.24
N LEU A 231 21.33 -0.81 1.64
CA LEU A 231 20.91 -2.20 1.69
C LEU A 231 21.89 -3.09 0.92
N ASN A 232 22.48 -4.09 1.58
CA ASN A 232 23.30 -5.07 0.87
C ASN A 232 22.43 -6.02 0.04
N VAL A 233 22.73 -6.13 -1.25
CA VAL A 233 22.10 -7.10 -2.15
C VAL A 233 23.11 -8.18 -2.50
N LEU A 234 22.76 -9.42 -2.14
CA LEU A 234 23.48 -10.64 -2.46
C LEU A 234 22.68 -11.43 -3.49
N THR A 235 23.28 -11.70 -4.65
CA THR A 235 22.62 -12.57 -5.63
C THR A 235 23.23 -13.95 -5.63
N VAL A 236 22.39 -14.96 -5.40
CA VAL A 236 22.78 -16.37 -5.32
C VAL A 236 22.27 -17.10 -6.55
N GLY A 237 23.19 -17.59 -7.38
CA GLY A 237 22.87 -18.44 -8.53
C GLY A 237 22.73 -19.90 -8.09
N THR A 238 21.60 -20.52 -8.40
CA THR A 238 21.31 -21.93 -8.10
C THR A 238 21.08 -22.74 -9.38
N HIS A 239 20.95 -24.06 -9.26
CA HIS A 239 20.64 -24.97 -10.37
C HIS A 239 21.70 -24.98 -11.49
N LEU A 240 22.98 -24.84 -11.13
CA LEU A 240 24.09 -24.90 -12.10
C LEU A 240 24.10 -26.24 -12.85
N ASP A 241 23.78 -27.32 -12.18
CA ASP A 241 23.67 -28.67 -12.75
C ASP A 241 22.60 -28.79 -13.85
N LYS A 242 21.49 -28.06 -13.72
CA LYS A 242 20.45 -27.97 -14.77
C LYS A 242 20.84 -26.98 -15.86
N TYR A 243 21.52 -25.90 -15.49
CA TYR A 243 22.05 -24.92 -16.44
C TYR A 243 23.03 -25.57 -17.42
N ASP A 244 24.01 -26.33 -16.92
CA ASP A 244 25.04 -26.95 -17.75
C ASP A 244 24.41 -27.87 -18.82
N LYS A 245 23.39 -28.65 -18.44
CA LYS A 245 22.62 -29.49 -19.38
C LYS A 245 21.93 -28.67 -20.47
N LYS A 246 21.16 -27.64 -20.09
CA LYS A 246 20.44 -26.79 -21.04
C LYS A 246 21.36 -25.93 -21.92
N ARG A 247 22.54 -25.61 -21.40
CA ARG A 247 23.55 -24.84 -22.13
C ARG A 247 24.10 -25.65 -23.30
N GLU A 248 24.29 -26.95 -23.14
CA GLU A 248 24.68 -27.85 -24.24
C GLU A 248 23.63 -27.86 -25.37
N GLU A 249 22.37 -27.57 -25.03
CA GLU A 249 21.23 -27.50 -25.94
C GLU A 249 20.95 -26.08 -26.49
N PHE A 250 21.74 -25.07 -26.09
CA PHE A 250 21.56 -23.64 -26.43
C PHE A 250 20.18 -23.04 -26.07
N GLU A 251 19.47 -23.61 -25.09
CA GLU A 251 18.13 -23.18 -24.68
C GLU A 251 18.12 -22.06 -23.61
N VAL A 252 19.30 -21.64 -23.14
CA VAL A 252 19.45 -20.74 -22.00
C VAL A 252 20.50 -19.66 -22.26
N GLU A 253 20.21 -18.43 -21.82
CA GLU A 253 21.12 -17.30 -21.78
C GLU A 253 22.46 -17.70 -21.14
N SER A 254 23.56 -17.20 -21.70
CA SER A 254 24.89 -17.41 -21.15
C SER A 254 25.02 -16.81 -19.74
N LEU A 255 25.93 -17.34 -18.92
CA LEU A 255 26.21 -16.76 -17.61
C LEU A 255 26.66 -15.30 -17.67
N GLU A 256 27.30 -14.86 -18.75
CA GLU A 256 27.72 -13.47 -18.90
C GLU A 256 26.53 -12.55 -19.19
N GLU A 257 25.63 -12.95 -20.09
CA GLU A 257 24.37 -12.22 -20.34
C GLU A 257 23.54 -12.10 -19.05
N LYS A 258 23.49 -13.15 -18.23
CA LYS A 258 22.81 -13.09 -16.92
C LYS A 258 23.49 -12.14 -15.94
N ARG A 259 24.82 -12.14 -15.90
CA ARG A 259 25.56 -11.20 -15.04
C ARG A 259 25.32 -9.76 -15.46
N ASP A 260 25.31 -9.49 -16.76
CA ASP A 260 25.11 -8.15 -17.29
C ASP A 260 23.67 -7.68 -17.17
N GLY A 261 22.69 -8.54 -17.47
CA GLY A 261 21.28 -8.26 -17.24
C GLY A 261 20.99 -7.96 -15.77
N LEU A 262 21.51 -8.79 -14.85
CA LEU A 262 21.36 -8.54 -13.42
C LEU A 262 22.07 -7.26 -12.97
N ARG A 263 23.26 -6.97 -13.52
CA ARG A 263 23.98 -5.71 -13.25
C ARG A 263 23.14 -4.51 -13.68
N MET A 264 22.52 -4.55 -14.86
CA MET A 264 21.65 -3.49 -15.34
C MET A 264 20.44 -3.30 -14.43
N ILE A 265 19.77 -4.39 -14.03
CA ILE A 265 18.64 -4.35 -13.10
C ILE A 265 19.06 -3.72 -11.76
N LEU A 266 20.16 -4.18 -11.16
CA LEU A 266 20.63 -3.65 -9.87
C LEU A 266 21.12 -2.20 -9.96
N ASN A 267 21.66 -1.78 -11.10
CA ASN A 267 22.12 -0.41 -11.30
C ASN A 267 20.96 0.60 -11.25
N SER A 268 19.74 0.21 -11.62
CA SER A 268 18.54 1.09 -11.56
C SER A 268 18.24 1.58 -10.14
N VAL A 269 18.60 0.80 -9.12
CA VAL A 269 18.40 1.12 -7.69
C VAL A 269 19.72 1.37 -6.95
N SER A 270 20.82 1.57 -7.67
CA SER A 270 22.19 1.68 -7.11
C SER A 270 22.40 2.82 -6.12
N LYS A 271 21.55 3.86 -6.13
CA LYS A 271 21.56 4.94 -5.13
C LYS A 271 21.15 4.43 -3.73
N SER A 272 20.40 3.33 -3.66
CA SER A 272 19.77 2.81 -2.45
C SER A 272 20.36 1.48 -1.98
N ILE A 273 21.15 0.81 -2.83
CA ILE A 273 21.70 -0.52 -2.55
C ILE A 273 23.22 -0.58 -2.70
N GLN A 274 23.82 -1.55 -2.01
CA GLN A 274 25.21 -1.95 -2.19
C GLN A 274 25.26 -3.39 -2.71
N ILE A 275 25.78 -3.56 -3.92
CA ILE A 275 25.92 -4.90 -4.54
C ILE A 275 27.17 -5.58 -3.98
N VAL A 276 27.01 -6.81 -3.51
CA VAL A 276 28.13 -7.64 -3.03
C VAL A 276 28.58 -8.56 -4.14
N TYR A 277 29.76 -8.31 -4.72
CA TYR A 277 30.28 -9.06 -5.86
C TYR A 277 31.03 -10.34 -5.45
N ALA A 278 30.92 -11.38 -6.29
CA ALA A 278 31.63 -12.64 -6.18
C ALA A 278 33.08 -12.55 -6.71
N PRO A 279 34.02 -13.35 -6.17
CA PRO A 279 35.42 -13.39 -6.60
C PRO A 279 35.63 -14.33 -7.81
N PRO A 280 36.79 -14.26 -8.50
CA PRO A 280 37.88 -13.29 -8.34
C PRO A 280 37.67 -12.01 -9.20
N PRO A 281 38.21 -10.85 -8.76
CA PRO A 281 38.34 -9.66 -9.61
C PRO A 281 39.14 -10.00 -10.88
N PRO A 282 38.84 -9.40 -12.06
CA PRO A 282 38.52 -7.98 -12.23
C PRO A 282 37.09 -7.66 -12.71
N ARG A 283 36.28 -8.66 -13.09
CA ARG A 283 34.90 -8.41 -13.47
C ARG A 283 34.05 -8.35 -12.20
N LYS A 284 33.33 -7.25 -12.01
CA LYS A 284 32.28 -7.10 -10.99
C LYS A 284 31.23 -8.20 -11.24
N ASN A 285 31.39 -9.40 -10.70
CA ASN A 285 30.48 -10.53 -10.89
C ASN A 285 29.36 -10.47 -9.82
N PRO A 286 28.11 -10.15 -10.18
CA PRO A 286 27.05 -10.02 -9.18
C PRO A 286 26.53 -11.36 -8.64
N ILE A 287 26.89 -12.50 -9.26
CA ILE A 287 26.30 -13.81 -8.95
C ILE A 287 27.29 -14.68 -8.17
N HIS A 288 26.88 -15.07 -6.95
CA HIS A 288 27.52 -16.09 -6.12
C HIS A 288 26.87 -17.44 -6.44
N VAL A 289 27.59 -18.34 -7.12
CA VAL A 289 27.02 -19.64 -7.52
C VAL A 289 27.12 -20.63 -6.37
N ILE A 290 26.00 -21.24 -5.99
CA ILE A 290 25.91 -22.20 -4.89
C ILE A 290 25.20 -23.47 -5.36
N ASP A 291 25.72 -24.62 -4.94
CA ASP A 291 25.06 -25.90 -5.08
C ASP A 291 24.21 -26.21 -3.84
N GLY A 292 22.91 -25.94 -3.92
CA GLY A 292 21.96 -26.16 -2.82
C GLY A 292 21.86 -27.62 -2.37
N ARG A 293 22.21 -28.60 -3.21
CA ARG A 293 22.17 -30.04 -2.87
C ARG A 293 23.15 -30.40 -1.76
N LYS A 294 24.20 -29.57 -1.56
CA LYS A 294 25.20 -29.78 -0.50
C LYS A 294 24.63 -29.54 0.90
N ALA A 295 23.51 -28.85 1.04
CA ALA A 295 22.87 -28.59 2.33
C ALA A 295 22.29 -29.85 3.00
N GLU A 296 21.93 -30.89 2.23
CA GLU A 296 21.33 -32.12 2.76
C GLU A 296 22.35 -33.10 3.37
N THR A 297 23.65 -32.88 3.16
CA THR A 297 24.69 -33.89 3.46
C THR A 297 25.37 -33.74 4.83
N ASP A 298 24.99 -32.77 5.66
CA ASP A 298 25.62 -32.52 6.97
C ASP A 298 25.17 -33.48 8.10
N GLU A 299 24.27 -34.43 7.82
CA GLU A 299 24.04 -35.59 8.69
C GLU A 299 24.84 -36.83 8.24
N SER A 300 26.17 -36.76 8.25
CA SER A 300 26.99 -37.90 8.72
C SER A 300 28.49 -37.59 8.76
N ASN A 301 29.07 -38.05 9.86
CA ASN A 301 30.44 -37.91 10.34
C ASN A 301 31.50 -38.64 9.48
N ASP A 302 31.38 -38.73 8.16
CA ASP A 302 32.27 -39.59 7.39
C ASP A 302 33.51 -38.86 6.83
N LYS A 303 34.64 -39.10 7.51
CA LYS A 303 35.99 -38.59 7.15
C LYS A 303 36.42 -38.96 5.73
N ILE A 304 35.76 -39.93 5.10
CA ILE A 304 36.05 -40.43 3.75
C ILE A 304 35.62 -39.43 2.66
N VAL A 305 34.59 -38.61 2.90
CA VAL A 305 34.09 -37.63 1.91
C VAL A 305 35.03 -36.42 1.74
N LYS A 306 35.87 -36.12 2.75
CA LYS A 306 36.85 -35.03 2.69
C LYS A 306 37.99 -35.25 1.69
N VAL A 307 38.26 -36.49 1.27
CA VAL A 307 39.43 -36.81 0.43
C VAL A 307 39.10 -36.77 -1.07
N ILE A 308 37.83 -36.90 -1.46
CA ILE A 308 37.42 -36.94 -2.89
C ILE A 308 37.06 -35.54 -3.42
N LYS A 309 36.85 -34.56 -2.53
CA LYS A 309 36.24 -33.26 -2.81
C LYS A 309 37.24 -32.10 -3.00
N ALA A 310 38.43 -32.30 -3.56
CA ALA A 310 39.47 -31.26 -3.49
C ALA A 310 39.43 -30.17 -4.60
N GLU A 311 38.80 -30.38 -5.76
CA GLU A 311 39.01 -29.47 -6.91
C GLU A 311 37.74 -28.74 -7.43
N ALA A 312 36.53 -29.19 -7.06
CA ALA A 312 35.26 -28.53 -7.41
C ALA A 312 34.61 -27.78 -6.21
N ASP A 313 35.27 -27.77 -5.06
CA ASP A 313 34.67 -27.42 -3.75
C ASP A 313 35.08 -26.02 -3.26
N GLU A 314 36.25 -25.52 -3.65
CA GLU A 314 36.78 -24.23 -3.18
C GLU A 314 35.89 -23.03 -3.56
N SER A 315 35.26 -23.04 -4.74
CA SER A 315 34.45 -21.92 -5.23
C SER A 315 33.09 -21.79 -4.52
N ASN A 316 32.44 -22.92 -4.23
CA ASN A 316 31.16 -22.95 -3.51
C ASN A 316 31.36 -22.52 -2.05
N ASP A 317 32.40 -23.07 -1.40
CA ASP A 317 32.71 -22.76 0.01
C ASP A 317 33.13 -21.30 0.15
N LYS A 318 33.92 -20.77 -0.79
CA LYS A 318 34.28 -19.35 -0.85
C LYS A 318 33.06 -18.44 -1.06
N SER A 319 32.09 -18.84 -1.87
CA SER A 319 30.84 -18.09 -2.06
C SER A 319 30.02 -18.04 -0.77
N ILE A 320 29.89 -19.17 -0.08
CA ILE A 320 29.21 -19.26 1.23
C ILE A 320 29.94 -18.42 2.28
N GLU A 321 31.27 -18.48 2.36
CA GLU A 321 32.08 -17.68 3.27
C GLU A 321 31.88 -16.18 3.05
N ILE A 322 31.81 -15.72 1.79
CA ILE A 322 31.56 -14.32 1.46
C ILE A 322 30.15 -13.89 1.85
N ILE A 323 29.15 -14.73 1.59
CA ILE A 323 27.77 -14.49 2.02
C ILE A 323 27.72 -14.38 3.55
N ALA A 324 28.31 -15.34 4.27
CA ALA A 324 28.35 -15.35 5.72
C ALA A 324 29.06 -14.11 6.28
N LYS A 325 30.19 -13.72 5.67
CA LYS A 325 30.90 -12.48 6.02
C LYS A 325 30.03 -11.24 5.78
N SER A 326 29.39 -11.13 4.62
CA SER A 326 28.50 -10.01 4.29
C SER A 326 27.34 -9.88 5.27
N LEU A 327 26.73 -11.01 5.66
CA LEU A 327 25.67 -11.05 6.67
C LEU A 327 26.16 -10.56 8.04
N LYS A 328 27.38 -10.92 8.44
CA LYS A 328 28.00 -10.45 9.68
C LYS A 328 28.36 -8.97 9.63
N ASP A 329 28.95 -8.52 8.53
CA ASP A 329 29.36 -7.12 8.32
C ASP A 329 28.15 -6.17 8.35
N GLN A 330 26.96 -6.64 7.95
CA GLN A 330 25.69 -5.88 7.99
C GLN A 330 24.81 -6.18 9.21
N SER A 331 25.35 -6.86 10.21
CA SER A 331 24.58 -7.18 11.42
C SER A 331 24.31 -5.94 12.28
N TYR A 332 23.21 -6.01 13.02
CA TYR A 332 22.88 -5.06 14.08
C TYR A 332 23.31 -5.65 15.43
N GLU A 333 24.00 -4.85 16.22
CA GLU A 333 24.22 -5.12 17.63
C GLU A 333 23.16 -4.40 18.46
N ILE A 334 22.31 -5.16 19.13
CA ILE A 334 21.14 -4.63 19.81
C ILE A 334 21.28 -4.84 21.31
N LYS A 335 21.33 -3.76 22.08
CA LYS A 335 21.39 -3.77 23.54
C LYS A 335 19.97 -3.72 24.09
N VAL A 336 19.46 -4.88 24.55
CA VAL A 336 18.11 -4.98 25.11
C VAL A 336 18.12 -5.49 26.55
N PRO A 337 17.16 -5.08 27.39
CA PRO A 337 16.96 -5.70 28.68
C PRO A 337 16.77 -7.21 28.53
N LEU A 338 17.45 -7.98 29.38
CA LEU A 338 17.38 -9.44 29.33
C LEU A 338 15.93 -9.97 29.45
N ARG A 339 15.08 -9.24 30.19
CA ARG A 339 13.63 -9.54 30.32
C ARG A 339 12.90 -9.47 28.97
N TRP A 340 13.22 -8.49 28.14
CA TRP A 340 12.60 -8.35 26.81
C TRP A 340 12.99 -9.54 25.93
N HIS A 341 14.27 -9.95 25.98
CA HIS A 341 14.71 -11.15 25.28
C HIS A 341 13.90 -12.39 25.68
N TYR A 342 13.73 -12.64 26.98
CA TYR A 342 12.90 -13.75 27.45
C TYR A 342 11.44 -13.62 27.03
N PHE A 343 10.90 -12.39 27.10
CA PHE A 343 9.54 -12.10 26.69
C PHE A 343 9.30 -12.49 25.23
N GLY A 344 10.15 -12.05 24.30
CA GLY A 344 10.04 -12.41 22.88
C GLY A 344 10.14 -13.93 22.62
N VAL A 345 10.98 -14.65 23.38
CA VAL A 345 11.08 -16.12 23.30
C VAL A 345 9.78 -16.80 23.77
N ILE A 346 9.18 -16.30 24.85
CA ILE A 346 7.89 -16.82 25.34
C ILE A 346 6.80 -16.59 24.29
N LEU A 347 6.66 -15.38 23.76
CA LEU A 347 5.66 -15.05 22.75
C LEU A 347 5.73 -16.00 21.55
N ARG A 348 6.93 -16.20 20.97
CA ARG A 348 7.15 -17.11 19.82
C ARG A 348 6.84 -18.57 20.10
N LYS A 349 6.95 -19.01 21.35
CA LYS A 349 6.64 -20.38 21.71
C LYS A 349 5.14 -20.57 21.91
N GLN A 350 4.50 -19.62 22.60
CA GLN A 350 3.05 -19.65 22.87
C GLN A 350 2.25 -19.45 21.58
N SER A 351 2.74 -18.63 20.66
CA SER A 351 2.07 -18.38 19.39
C SER A 351 2.05 -19.57 18.43
N LYS A 352 2.78 -20.67 18.71
CA LYS A 352 2.81 -21.85 17.83
C LYS A 352 1.47 -22.58 17.79
N GLU A 353 0.74 -22.55 18.90
CA GLU A 353 -0.56 -23.23 19.03
C GLU A 353 -1.72 -22.39 18.48
N THR A 354 -1.46 -21.12 18.14
CA THR A 354 -2.47 -20.12 17.80
C THR A 354 -2.21 -19.45 16.45
N SER A 355 -1.62 -20.19 15.51
CA SER A 355 -1.31 -19.71 14.15
C SER A 355 -0.50 -18.40 14.10
N GLY A 356 0.36 -18.16 15.10
CA GLY A 356 1.19 -16.97 15.18
C GLY A 356 0.56 -15.76 15.85
N ILE A 357 -0.65 -15.87 16.40
CA ILE A 357 -1.43 -14.75 16.94
C ILE A 357 -1.62 -14.87 18.45
N LEU A 358 -1.52 -13.77 19.19
CA LEU A 358 -1.78 -13.72 20.63
C LEU A 358 -2.66 -12.51 20.97
N HIS A 359 -3.54 -12.67 21.96
CA HIS A 359 -4.25 -11.54 22.57
C HIS A 359 -3.28 -10.68 23.40
N LEU A 360 -3.47 -9.36 23.40
CA LEU A 360 -2.63 -8.41 24.12
C LEU A 360 -2.62 -8.68 25.63
N SER A 361 -3.77 -9.00 26.24
CA SER A 361 -3.82 -9.36 27.66
C SER A 361 -2.97 -10.60 27.99
N SER A 362 -2.91 -11.60 27.11
CA SER A 362 -2.02 -12.75 27.30
C SER A 362 -0.55 -12.32 27.26
N CYS A 363 -0.20 -11.38 26.39
CA CYS A 363 1.13 -10.78 26.37
C CYS A 363 1.43 -10.02 27.67
N GLU A 364 0.46 -9.29 28.22
CA GLU A 364 0.60 -8.61 29.51
C GLU A 364 0.80 -9.59 30.68
N ASP A 365 0.06 -10.71 30.70
CA ASP A 365 0.23 -11.79 31.68
C ASP A 365 1.65 -12.40 31.61
N PHE A 366 2.15 -12.67 30.40
CA PHE A 366 3.53 -13.16 30.22
C PHE A 366 4.57 -12.12 30.66
N GLY A 367 4.28 -10.83 30.48
CA GLY A 367 5.10 -9.73 30.98
C GLY A 367 5.11 -9.67 32.51
N GLU A 368 3.94 -9.78 33.16
CA GLU A 368 3.80 -9.82 34.61
C GLU A 368 4.58 -11.01 35.19
N MET A 369 4.52 -12.18 34.54
CA MET A 369 5.33 -13.34 34.91
C MET A 369 6.83 -13.03 34.90
N LEU A 370 7.30 -12.16 34.01
CA LEU A 370 8.70 -11.70 33.96
C LEU A 370 8.98 -10.46 34.84
N GLN A 371 8.01 -10.07 35.67
CA GLN A 371 8.04 -8.87 36.52
C GLN A 371 8.22 -7.58 35.71
N MET A 372 7.74 -7.56 34.47
CA MET A 372 7.68 -6.37 33.63
C MET A 372 6.44 -5.56 34.00
N LYS A 373 6.58 -4.24 34.05
CA LYS A 373 5.41 -3.36 34.21
C LYS A 373 4.58 -3.34 32.91
N PRO A 374 3.27 -3.07 32.94
CA PRO A 374 2.47 -3.00 31.71
C PRO A 374 3.09 -2.08 30.64
N GLN A 375 3.50 -0.87 31.03
CA GLN A 375 4.19 0.05 30.10
C GLN A 375 5.47 -0.55 29.49
N GLU A 376 6.20 -1.36 30.25
CA GLU A 376 7.41 -2.03 29.77
C GLU A 376 7.06 -3.13 28.73
N VAL A 377 5.95 -3.83 28.91
CA VAL A 377 5.42 -4.79 27.92
C VAL A 377 5.07 -4.09 26.62
N HIS A 378 4.30 -2.99 26.69
CA HIS A 378 3.95 -2.18 25.52
C HIS A 378 5.19 -1.63 24.80
N ASN A 379 6.17 -1.13 25.55
CA ASN A 379 7.44 -0.67 24.96
C ASN A 379 8.21 -1.82 24.29
N ALA A 380 8.21 -3.03 24.88
CA ALA A 380 8.85 -4.20 24.27
C ALA A 380 8.13 -4.64 22.98
N LEU A 381 6.80 -4.63 22.95
CA LEU A 381 6.01 -4.94 21.76
C LEU A 381 6.27 -3.92 20.64
N LYS A 382 6.27 -2.62 20.96
CA LYS A 382 6.63 -1.55 20.01
C LYS A 382 8.04 -1.74 19.46
N PHE A 383 8.99 -2.05 20.34
CA PHE A 383 10.36 -2.33 19.93
C PHE A 383 10.45 -3.52 18.97
N PHE A 384 9.76 -4.62 19.24
CA PHE A 384 9.74 -5.75 18.32
C PHE A 384 8.98 -5.48 17.01
N HIS A 385 7.94 -4.64 17.05
CA HIS A 385 7.25 -4.16 15.86
C HIS A 385 8.15 -3.31 14.97
N ILE A 386 8.92 -2.40 15.57
CA ILE A 386 9.91 -1.57 14.85
C ILE A 386 10.93 -2.48 14.18
N LEU A 387 11.44 -3.50 14.87
CA LEU A 387 12.37 -4.48 14.27
C LEU A 387 11.68 -5.50 13.33
N LYS A 388 10.35 -5.42 13.17
CA LYS A 388 9.53 -6.36 12.38
C LYS A 388 9.78 -7.83 12.78
N MET A 389 10.11 -8.06 14.05
CA MET A 389 10.28 -9.38 14.66
C MET A 389 8.95 -10.02 15.06
N LEU A 390 7.92 -9.18 15.19
CA LEU A 390 6.48 -9.44 15.30
C LEU A 390 5.75 -8.15 14.90
N PHE A 391 4.42 -8.15 14.88
CA PHE A 391 3.62 -6.98 14.53
C PHE A 391 2.54 -6.72 15.58
N HIS A 392 2.52 -5.49 16.12
CA HIS A 392 1.45 -4.97 16.96
C HIS A 392 1.08 -3.59 16.44
N TYR A 393 -0.18 -3.43 16.02
CA TYR A 393 -0.70 -2.19 15.43
C TYR A 393 -1.63 -1.50 16.43
N ASP A 394 -1.04 -0.80 17.40
CA ASP A 394 -1.74 -0.21 18.55
C ASP A 394 -2.70 0.93 18.17
N ASP A 395 -2.53 1.49 16.97
CA ASP A 395 -3.36 2.53 16.35
C ASP A 395 -4.39 1.98 15.36
N SER A 396 -4.59 0.65 15.32
CA SER A 396 -5.52 -0.01 14.41
C SER A 396 -6.71 -0.66 15.14
N PRO A 397 -7.77 -1.06 14.42
CA PRO A 397 -8.83 -1.92 14.96
C PRO A 397 -8.34 -3.26 15.53
N ALA A 398 -7.12 -3.68 15.18
CA ALA A 398 -6.45 -4.88 15.71
C ALA A 398 -5.48 -4.60 16.87
N LYS A 399 -5.62 -3.47 17.57
CA LYS A 399 -4.75 -3.06 18.71
C LYS A 399 -4.66 -4.08 19.85
N ASP A 400 -5.67 -4.93 20.02
CA ASP A 400 -5.73 -5.94 21.06
C ASP A 400 -5.06 -7.27 20.64
N ILE A 401 -4.43 -7.28 19.46
CA ILE A 401 -3.72 -8.44 18.92
C ILE A 401 -2.24 -8.17 18.70
N VAL A 402 -1.43 -9.16 19.06
CA VAL A 402 -0.02 -9.28 18.70
C VAL A 402 0.16 -10.41 17.69
N PHE A 403 0.54 -10.05 16.46
CA PHE A 403 0.93 -11.00 15.41
C PHE A 403 2.40 -11.36 15.59
N VAL A 404 2.66 -12.40 16.38
CA VAL A 404 4.02 -12.92 16.60
C VAL A 404 4.62 -13.48 15.31
N LYS A 405 3.77 -14.07 14.46
CA LYS A 405 4.07 -14.44 13.09
C LYS A 405 2.89 -14.07 12.19
N LEU A 406 3.15 -13.95 10.89
CA LEU A 406 2.12 -13.69 9.89
C LEU A 406 1.49 -14.95 9.31
N ASP A 407 1.88 -16.15 9.77
CA ASP A 407 1.44 -17.44 9.24
C ASP A 407 -0.09 -17.51 9.08
N GLY A 408 -0.87 -17.13 10.10
CA GLY A 408 -2.34 -17.10 10.03
C GLY A 408 -2.91 -16.15 8.98
N LEU A 409 -2.35 -14.93 8.84
CA LEU A 409 -2.80 -13.96 7.83
C LEU A 409 -2.44 -14.43 6.42
N ILE A 410 -1.22 -14.96 6.25
CA ILE A 410 -0.74 -15.52 4.98
C ILE A 410 -1.66 -16.67 4.56
N SER A 411 -2.01 -17.56 5.48
CA SER A 411 -2.92 -18.68 5.17
C SER A 411 -4.33 -18.21 4.78
N ILE A 412 -4.90 -17.20 5.46
CA ILE A 412 -6.18 -16.59 5.02
C ILE A 412 -6.05 -16.10 3.57
N ILE A 413 -4.99 -15.34 3.26
CA ILE A 413 -4.77 -14.81 1.93
C ILE A 413 -4.66 -15.94 0.90
N LYS A 414 -3.92 -17.02 1.21
CA LYS A 414 -3.82 -18.20 0.33
C LYS A 414 -5.17 -18.83 0.04
N GLU A 415 -5.97 -19.06 1.07
CA GLU A 415 -7.29 -19.69 0.94
C GLU A 415 -8.24 -18.82 0.10
N LEU A 416 -8.21 -17.49 0.30
CA LEU A 416 -8.99 -16.56 -0.53
C LEU A 416 -8.51 -16.51 -1.99
N MET A 417 -7.18 -16.57 -2.22
CA MET A 417 -6.63 -16.64 -3.57
C MET A 417 -7.06 -17.91 -4.30
N ASP A 418 -7.07 -19.04 -3.59
CA ASP A 418 -7.48 -20.32 -4.14
C ASP A 418 -8.95 -20.29 -4.54
N ALA A 419 -9.82 -19.79 -3.67
CA ALA A 419 -11.24 -19.59 -3.96
C ALA A 419 -11.46 -18.74 -5.23
N ILE A 420 -10.81 -17.57 -5.35
CA ILE A 420 -10.92 -16.71 -6.55
C ILE A 420 -10.47 -17.47 -7.81
N THR A 421 -9.39 -18.24 -7.69
CA THR A 421 -8.80 -19.01 -8.79
C THR A 421 -9.73 -20.14 -9.25
N GLU A 422 -10.35 -20.86 -8.33
CA GLU A 422 -11.32 -21.91 -8.62
C GLU A 422 -12.54 -21.34 -9.34
N PHE A 423 -13.13 -20.25 -8.82
CA PHE A 423 -14.31 -19.65 -9.44
C PHE A 423 -14.03 -19.17 -10.87
N ARG A 424 -12.85 -18.64 -11.17
CA ARG A 424 -12.48 -18.24 -12.54
C ARG A 424 -12.43 -19.40 -13.54
N LYS A 425 -12.23 -20.65 -13.07
CA LYS A 425 -12.19 -21.84 -13.94
C LYS A 425 -13.58 -22.40 -14.26
N LEU A 426 -14.58 -22.09 -13.45
CA LEU A 426 -15.94 -22.62 -13.59
C LEU A 426 -16.73 -21.90 -14.71
N LYS A 427 -17.53 -22.68 -15.46
CA LYS A 427 -18.52 -22.15 -16.40
C LYS A 427 -19.88 -22.08 -15.73
N GLY A 428 -20.66 -21.04 -16.00
CA GLY A 428 -22.03 -20.91 -15.46
C GLY A 428 -22.09 -20.39 -14.02
N LEU A 429 -21.20 -19.45 -13.65
CA LEU A 429 -21.16 -18.85 -12.31
C LEU A 429 -22.45 -18.07 -11.98
N GLU A 430 -22.93 -18.27 -10.76
CA GLU A 430 -23.92 -17.42 -10.11
C GLU A 430 -23.39 -15.98 -9.95
N ARG A 431 -24.28 -15.02 -9.66
CA ARG A 431 -23.93 -13.59 -9.62
C ARG A 431 -22.79 -13.29 -8.63
N GLU A 432 -22.86 -13.85 -7.43
CA GLU A 432 -21.87 -13.63 -6.37
C GLU A 432 -20.51 -14.22 -6.73
N GLN A 433 -20.49 -15.46 -7.22
CA GLN A 433 -19.27 -16.12 -7.69
C GLN A 433 -18.64 -15.36 -8.87
N ARG A 434 -19.47 -14.80 -9.75
CA ARG A 434 -19.01 -13.96 -10.86
C ARG A 434 -18.42 -12.65 -10.36
N GLN A 435 -19.03 -11.98 -9.40
CA GLN A 435 -18.49 -10.76 -8.80
C GLN A 435 -17.15 -11.03 -8.09
N LEU A 436 -17.05 -12.13 -7.35
CA LEU A 436 -15.79 -12.55 -6.75
C LEU A 436 -14.72 -12.85 -7.80
N ALA A 437 -15.05 -13.60 -8.84
CA ALA A 437 -14.12 -13.97 -9.89
C ALA A 437 -13.67 -12.77 -10.75
N THR A 438 -14.58 -11.93 -11.21
CA THR A 438 -14.26 -10.87 -12.20
C THR A 438 -13.92 -9.53 -11.56
N VAL A 439 -14.58 -9.17 -10.46
CA VAL A 439 -14.40 -7.88 -9.79
C VAL A 439 -13.44 -8.00 -8.61
N GLY A 440 -13.37 -9.17 -7.95
CA GLY A 440 -12.64 -9.37 -6.70
C GLY A 440 -13.44 -8.98 -5.45
N CYS A 441 -14.76 -8.82 -5.60
CA CYS A 441 -15.65 -8.48 -4.49
C CYS A 441 -15.76 -9.68 -3.55
N LEU A 442 -15.20 -9.56 -2.35
CA LEU A 442 -15.22 -10.57 -1.30
C LEU A 442 -16.28 -10.21 -0.28
N SER A 443 -17.12 -11.17 0.07
CA SER A 443 -18.01 -11.03 1.22
C SER A 443 -17.30 -11.35 2.53
N ILE A 444 -17.81 -10.81 3.63
CA ILE A 444 -17.41 -11.23 4.99
C ILE A 444 -17.58 -12.75 5.17
N GLU A 445 -18.59 -13.35 4.54
CA GLU A 445 -18.81 -14.80 4.60
C GLU A 445 -17.70 -15.59 3.89
N ASN A 446 -17.15 -15.07 2.78
CA ASN A 446 -15.97 -15.68 2.17
C ASN A 446 -14.78 -15.67 3.14
N LEU A 447 -14.57 -14.58 3.88
CA LEU A 447 -13.52 -14.51 4.90
C LEU A 447 -13.77 -15.51 6.03
N LYS A 448 -15.00 -15.56 6.57
CA LYS A 448 -15.41 -16.47 7.65
C LYS A 448 -15.34 -17.95 7.26
N SER A 449 -15.52 -18.26 5.97
CA SER A 449 -15.47 -19.64 5.49
C SER A 449 -14.07 -20.27 5.54
N THR A 450 -13.01 -19.46 5.53
CA THR A 450 -11.61 -19.92 5.56
C THR A 450 -11.31 -20.69 6.85
N VAL A 451 -10.55 -21.78 6.72
CA VAL A 451 -10.09 -22.62 7.84
C VAL A 451 -9.24 -21.78 8.79
N SER A 452 -8.34 -20.97 8.23
CA SER A 452 -7.47 -20.09 9.02
C SER A 452 -8.24 -19.04 9.81
N PHE A 453 -9.35 -18.49 9.27
CA PHE A 453 -10.23 -17.61 10.03
C PHE A 453 -10.85 -18.32 11.23
N LYS A 454 -11.37 -19.54 11.05
CA LYS A 454 -11.98 -20.32 12.15
C LYS A 454 -10.97 -20.61 13.28
N ILE A 455 -9.72 -20.89 12.93
CA ILE A 455 -8.65 -21.05 13.93
C ILE A 455 -8.45 -19.75 14.71
N ILE A 456 -8.36 -18.61 14.02
CA ILE A 456 -8.23 -17.31 14.68
C ILE A 456 -9.45 -17.05 15.56
N SER A 457 -10.66 -17.28 15.04
CA SER A 457 -11.91 -17.06 15.77
C SER A 457 -12.01 -17.89 17.05
N SER A 458 -11.49 -19.11 17.06
CA SER A 458 -11.43 -19.94 18.27
C SER A 458 -10.62 -19.31 19.42
N ILE A 459 -9.66 -18.44 19.11
CA ILE A 459 -8.88 -17.67 20.11
C ILE A 459 -9.77 -16.61 20.78
N PHE A 460 -10.80 -16.13 20.07
CA PHE A 460 -11.70 -15.06 20.49
C PHE A 460 -13.10 -15.60 20.82
N ASN A 461 -13.17 -16.78 21.45
CA ASN A 461 -14.43 -17.42 21.87
C ASN A 461 -15.43 -17.67 20.72
N ASN A 462 -14.92 -17.84 19.50
CA ASN A 462 -15.72 -17.96 18.27
C ASN A 462 -16.60 -16.73 17.98
N ASP A 463 -16.15 -15.54 18.37
CA ASP A 463 -16.77 -14.27 17.99
C ASP A 463 -16.34 -13.88 16.56
N ASP A 464 -17.00 -14.50 15.58
CA ASP A 464 -16.71 -14.28 14.16
C ASP A 464 -16.92 -12.83 13.73
N ASP A 465 -17.87 -12.12 14.34
CA ASP A 465 -18.17 -10.72 13.99
C ASP A 465 -17.09 -9.77 14.52
N PHE A 466 -16.58 -10.01 15.73
CA PHE A 466 -15.41 -9.29 16.25
C PHE A 466 -14.19 -9.54 15.36
N VAL A 467 -13.89 -10.80 15.04
CA VAL A 467 -12.69 -11.19 14.30
C VAL A 467 -12.73 -10.65 12.87
N SER A 468 -13.88 -10.71 12.19
CA SER A 468 -14.05 -10.16 10.84
C SER A 468 -13.87 -8.65 10.80
N LYS A 469 -14.52 -7.90 11.71
CA LYS A 469 -14.32 -6.43 11.82
C LYS A 469 -12.87 -6.06 12.08
N MET A 470 -12.22 -6.82 12.96
CA MET A 470 -10.83 -6.60 13.33
C MET A 470 -9.87 -6.88 12.16
N LEU A 471 -10.00 -8.02 11.47
CA LEU A 471 -9.15 -8.36 10.32
C LEU A 471 -9.37 -7.39 9.15
N LEU A 472 -10.62 -7.04 8.84
CA LEU A 472 -10.92 -6.05 7.81
C LEU A 472 -10.39 -4.68 8.17
N GLY A 473 -10.57 -4.26 9.42
CA GLY A 473 -10.01 -3.01 9.93
C GLY A 473 -8.49 -2.97 9.83
N LEU A 474 -7.80 -4.09 10.07
CA LEU A 474 -6.36 -4.20 9.84
C LEU A 474 -6.00 -4.10 8.35
N PHE A 475 -6.72 -4.81 7.47
CA PHE A 475 -6.45 -4.74 6.04
C PHE A 475 -6.68 -3.34 5.46
N GLN A 476 -7.70 -2.61 5.93
CA GLN A 476 -7.92 -1.21 5.60
C GLN A 476 -6.80 -0.32 6.14
N HIS A 477 -6.43 -0.49 7.41
CA HIS A 477 -5.33 0.25 8.03
C HIS A 477 -4.03 0.08 7.22
N LEU A 478 -3.79 -1.11 6.68
CA LEU A 478 -2.63 -1.45 5.86
C LEU A 478 -2.81 -1.21 4.35
N ASP A 479 -3.86 -0.54 3.87
CA ASP A 479 -4.15 -0.36 2.43
C ASP A 479 -4.10 -1.65 1.60
N ILE A 480 -4.47 -2.77 2.22
CA ILE A 480 -4.55 -4.10 1.59
C ILE A 480 -5.93 -4.28 0.98
N ALA A 481 -6.97 -3.80 1.68
CA ALA A 481 -8.36 -3.96 1.30
C ALA A 481 -9.14 -2.64 1.43
N ALA A 482 -10.09 -2.43 0.51
CA ALA A 482 -11.08 -1.36 0.61
C ALA A 482 -12.45 -1.97 0.92
N GLN A 483 -13.21 -1.35 1.80
CA GLN A 483 -14.61 -1.74 2.05
C GLN A 483 -15.50 -1.13 0.96
N LEU A 484 -16.40 -1.94 0.39
CA LEU A 484 -17.30 -1.53 -0.67
C LEU A 484 -18.73 -1.33 -0.15
N SER A 485 -19.15 -2.16 0.80
CA SER A 485 -20.44 -2.13 1.50
C SER A 485 -20.28 -2.64 2.93
N GLU A 486 -21.37 -2.75 3.69
CA GLU A 486 -21.31 -3.30 5.06
C GLU A 486 -20.82 -4.75 5.10
N THR A 487 -21.04 -5.50 4.02
CA THR A 487 -20.76 -6.94 3.95
C THR A 487 -19.69 -7.30 2.94
N GLU A 488 -19.18 -6.35 2.14
CA GLU A 488 -18.26 -6.61 1.04
C GLU A 488 -17.03 -5.72 1.06
N PHE A 489 -15.92 -6.29 0.60
CA PHE A 489 -14.63 -5.63 0.47
C PHE A 489 -13.90 -6.09 -0.80
N LEU A 490 -12.87 -5.34 -1.20
CA LEU A 490 -11.99 -5.67 -2.32
C LEU A 490 -10.55 -5.78 -1.83
N MET A 491 -9.85 -6.83 -2.25
CA MET A 491 -8.39 -6.95 -2.13
C MET A 491 -7.76 -7.03 -3.54
N PRO A 492 -7.31 -5.90 -4.12
CA PRO A 492 -6.81 -5.87 -5.50
C PRO A 492 -5.67 -6.84 -5.77
N ALA A 493 -4.81 -7.07 -4.77
CA ALA A 493 -3.65 -7.94 -4.88
C ALA A 493 -3.98 -9.43 -5.12
N LEU A 494 -5.21 -9.88 -4.81
CA LEU A 494 -5.63 -11.27 -5.05
C LEU A 494 -6.01 -11.52 -6.51
N LEU A 495 -6.33 -10.46 -7.25
CA LEU A 495 -6.68 -10.57 -8.65
C LEU A 495 -5.44 -10.92 -9.48
N PRO A 496 -5.57 -11.77 -10.51
CA PRO A 496 -4.45 -12.07 -11.37
C PRO A 496 -4.16 -10.92 -12.33
N LEU A 497 -3.10 -11.06 -13.12
CA LEU A 497 -2.70 -10.07 -14.12
C LEU A 497 -3.41 -10.27 -15.46
N ILE A 498 -3.52 -9.17 -16.21
CA ILE A 498 -3.87 -9.19 -17.64
C ILE A 498 -2.65 -8.77 -18.47
N ASP A 499 -2.52 -9.35 -19.67
CA ASP A 499 -1.52 -8.89 -20.64
C ASP A 499 -1.97 -7.57 -21.26
N ILE A 500 -1.28 -6.47 -20.96
CA ILE A 500 -1.68 -5.15 -21.44
C ILE A 500 -1.31 -4.95 -22.92
N SER A 501 -0.32 -5.68 -23.46
CA SER A 501 0.08 -5.52 -24.88
C SER A 501 -0.91 -6.15 -25.84
N ASP A 502 -1.53 -7.27 -25.45
CA ASP A 502 -2.29 -8.14 -26.35
C ASP A 502 -3.81 -8.05 -26.14
N THR A 503 -4.29 -7.17 -25.27
CA THR A 503 -5.71 -7.08 -24.87
C THR A 503 -6.41 -5.82 -25.36
N GLU A 504 -7.72 -5.77 -25.18
CA GLU A 504 -8.56 -4.59 -25.45
C GLU A 504 -8.12 -3.33 -24.68
N VAL A 505 -7.19 -3.41 -23.70
CA VAL A 505 -6.52 -2.22 -23.15
C VAL A 505 -5.77 -1.46 -24.24
N ALA A 506 -5.23 -2.16 -25.24
CA ALA A 506 -4.65 -1.56 -26.44
C ALA A 506 -5.68 -0.82 -27.32
N THR A 507 -6.98 -1.03 -27.09
CA THR A 507 -8.08 -0.34 -27.81
C THR A 507 -8.64 0.87 -27.06
N LEU A 508 -8.05 1.26 -25.92
CA LEU A 508 -8.40 2.52 -25.27
C LEU A 508 -8.04 3.69 -26.21
N GLU A 509 -9.05 4.28 -26.85
CA GLU A 509 -8.91 5.35 -27.85
C GLU A 509 -8.42 6.69 -27.28
N THR A 510 -8.20 6.77 -25.97
CA THR A 510 -7.85 8.02 -25.28
C THR A 510 -6.36 8.08 -24.98
N MET A 511 -5.74 9.22 -25.22
CA MET A 511 -4.33 9.41 -24.87
C MET A 511 -4.17 9.46 -23.34
N PRO A 512 -3.43 8.52 -22.74
CA PRO A 512 -3.27 8.46 -21.29
C PRO A 512 -2.37 9.59 -20.78
N LEU A 513 -2.58 9.98 -19.52
CA LEU A 513 -1.55 10.65 -18.74
C LEU A 513 -0.76 9.61 -17.95
N LEU A 514 0.56 9.76 -17.89
CA LEU A 514 1.45 8.85 -17.20
C LEU A 514 1.96 9.46 -15.89
N PHE A 515 1.87 8.70 -14.81
CA PHE A 515 2.69 8.91 -13.63
C PHE A 515 3.98 8.10 -13.80
N TYR A 516 5.02 8.73 -14.33
CA TYR A 516 6.26 8.09 -14.76
C TYR A 516 7.33 8.09 -13.67
N PHE A 517 7.84 6.89 -13.35
CA PHE A 517 8.94 6.66 -12.42
C PHE A 517 10.26 6.69 -13.20
N LYS A 518 10.86 7.87 -13.34
CA LYS A 518 12.09 8.04 -14.11
C LYS A 518 13.21 7.15 -13.57
N ASP A 519 13.86 6.42 -14.48
CA ASP A 519 14.97 5.47 -14.23
C ASP A 519 14.63 4.26 -13.32
N ARG A 520 13.36 4.06 -12.95
CA ARG A 520 12.94 3.04 -11.96
C ARG A 520 11.62 2.39 -12.33
N ALA A 521 11.41 1.17 -11.86
CA ALA A 521 10.12 0.51 -11.99
C ALA A 521 9.13 1.00 -10.93
N VAL A 522 7.83 0.91 -11.23
CA VAL A 522 6.76 1.11 -10.25
C VAL A 522 7.00 0.14 -9.07
N PRO A 523 7.08 0.64 -7.82
CA PRO A 523 7.24 -0.23 -6.66
C PRO A 523 6.16 -1.30 -6.59
N MET A 524 6.56 -2.58 -6.46
CA MET A 524 5.64 -3.71 -6.39
C MET A 524 4.56 -3.49 -5.31
N GLY A 525 3.30 -3.54 -5.71
CA GLY A 525 2.14 -3.36 -4.82
C GLY A 525 1.65 -1.92 -4.67
N LEU A 526 2.39 -0.92 -5.16
CA LEU A 526 1.97 0.48 -5.08
C LEU A 526 0.64 0.71 -5.79
N PHE A 527 0.49 0.16 -7.00
CA PHE A 527 -0.75 0.27 -7.77
C PHE A 527 -1.96 -0.25 -6.99
N CYS A 528 -1.87 -1.43 -6.38
CA CYS A 528 -2.97 -1.99 -5.59
C CYS A 528 -3.34 -1.11 -4.40
N ALA A 529 -2.36 -0.54 -3.70
CA ALA A 529 -2.60 0.37 -2.58
C ALA A 529 -3.25 1.69 -3.06
N VAL A 530 -2.87 2.21 -4.23
CA VAL A 530 -3.53 3.38 -4.86
C VAL A 530 -5.00 3.08 -5.19
N ILE A 531 -5.31 1.88 -5.70
CA ILE A 531 -6.71 1.48 -5.91
C ILE A 531 -7.48 1.46 -4.59
N VAL A 532 -6.93 0.86 -3.54
CA VAL A 532 -7.57 0.82 -2.21
C VAL A 532 -7.83 2.24 -1.67
N HIS A 533 -6.86 3.14 -1.85
CA HIS A 533 -6.98 4.53 -1.44
C HIS A 533 -8.07 5.28 -2.20
N LEU A 534 -8.12 5.14 -3.53
CA LEU A 534 -9.17 5.74 -4.37
C LEU A 534 -10.57 5.24 -3.96
N LEU A 535 -10.74 3.95 -3.73
CA LEU A 535 -12.02 3.39 -3.28
C LEU A 535 -12.45 3.95 -1.92
N SER A 536 -11.50 4.19 -1.03
CA SER A 536 -11.74 4.86 0.26
C SER A 536 -12.15 6.34 0.07
N ASP A 537 -11.76 6.98 -1.02
CA ASP A 537 -12.16 8.35 -1.43
C ASP A 537 -13.42 8.36 -2.34
N SER A 538 -14.40 7.51 -2.03
CA SER A 538 -15.73 7.46 -2.69
C SER A 538 -15.73 7.02 -4.17
N TRP A 539 -14.62 6.52 -4.70
CA TRP A 539 -14.63 5.88 -6.02
C TRP A 539 -15.29 4.50 -5.93
N ARG A 540 -15.98 4.10 -6.99
CA ARG A 540 -16.69 2.82 -7.09
C ARG A 540 -16.21 2.04 -8.30
N ILE A 541 -16.21 0.72 -8.18
CA ILE A 541 -15.86 -0.18 -9.27
C ILE A 541 -17.01 -0.27 -10.27
N THR A 542 -16.72 -0.23 -11.57
CA THR A 542 -17.76 -0.31 -12.61
C THR A 542 -17.52 -1.38 -13.68
N SER A 543 -16.48 -2.18 -13.53
CA SER A 543 -15.98 -3.04 -14.60
C SER A 543 -17.04 -3.94 -15.24
N ARG A 544 -17.24 -3.76 -16.56
CA ARG A 544 -18.01 -4.68 -17.41
C ARG A 544 -17.17 -5.86 -17.92
N LYS A 545 -15.84 -5.72 -17.92
CA LYS A 545 -14.88 -6.65 -18.58
C LYS A 545 -13.95 -7.37 -17.61
N GLY A 546 -14.11 -7.15 -16.30
CA GLY A 546 -13.26 -7.68 -15.22
C GLY A 546 -12.19 -6.68 -14.77
N ASN A 547 -11.69 -6.85 -13.55
CA ASN A 547 -10.53 -6.15 -13.01
C ASN A 547 -9.38 -7.15 -12.81
N TYR A 548 -8.17 -6.59 -12.77
CA TYR A 548 -6.93 -7.32 -12.63
C TYR A 548 -6.00 -6.55 -11.70
N SER A 549 -5.03 -7.22 -11.09
CA SER A 549 -4.14 -6.53 -10.14
C SER A 549 -3.25 -5.46 -10.79
N ASN A 550 -3.20 -5.37 -12.13
CA ASN A 550 -2.54 -4.32 -12.93
C ASN A 550 -3.51 -3.48 -13.79
N PHE A 551 -4.83 -3.65 -13.65
CA PHE A 551 -5.83 -2.94 -14.45
C PHE A 551 -7.16 -2.76 -13.71
N PHE A 552 -7.63 -1.52 -13.58
CA PHE A 552 -8.89 -1.20 -12.91
C PHE A 552 -9.72 -0.15 -13.65
N THR A 553 -11.04 -0.30 -13.56
CA THR A 553 -12.01 0.72 -14.01
C THR A 553 -12.86 1.19 -12.83
N LEU A 554 -12.81 2.49 -12.60
CA LEU A 554 -13.44 3.17 -11.47
C LEU A 554 -14.36 4.30 -11.95
N GLN A 555 -15.30 4.66 -11.09
CA GLN A 555 -16.26 5.74 -11.33
C GLN A 555 -16.50 6.53 -10.06
N LYS A 556 -16.71 7.84 -10.21
CA LYS A 556 -17.13 8.72 -9.11
C LYS A 556 -18.34 9.53 -9.54
N THR A 557 -19.37 9.52 -8.70
CA THR A 557 -20.56 10.37 -8.87
C THR A 557 -20.32 11.67 -8.14
N MET A 558 -20.38 12.79 -8.87
CA MET A 558 -20.23 14.13 -8.33
C MET A 558 -21.58 14.67 -7.83
N GLU A 559 -21.55 15.72 -7.01
CA GLU A 559 -22.74 16.41 -6.46
C GLU A 559 -23.76 16.81 -7.52
N THR A 560 -23.31 17.13 -8.74
CA THR A 560 -24.16 17.50 -9.87
C THR A 560 -24.76 16.29 -10.61
N CYS A 561 -24.74 15.09 -10.00
CA CYS A 561 -25.04 13.80 -10.64
C CYS A 561 -24.18 13.49 -11.87
N ARG A 562 -23.09 14.25 -12.09
CA ARG A 562 -22.14 14.00 -13.16
C ARG A 562 -21.29 12.79 -12.79
N ILE A 563 -21.20 11.86 -13.73
CA ILE A 563 -20.41 10.65 -13.61
C ILE A 563 -19.05 10.84 -14.28
N ILE A 564 -17.98 10.61 -13.50
CA ILE A 564 -16.59 10.59 -13.94
C ILE A 564 -16.13 9.14 -14.03
N ASN A 565 -15.57 8.74 -15.17
CA ASN A 565 -14.97 7.42 -15.37
C ASN A 565 -13.44 7.54 -15.41
N LEU A 566 -12.76 6.59 -14.79
CA LEU A 566 -11.31 6.50 -14.68
C LEU A 566 -10.88 5.07 -14.96
N THR A 567 -9.93 4.89 -15.87
CA THR A 567 -9.24 3.61 -16.07
C THR A 567 -7.79 3.76 -15.68
N LEU A 568 -7.29 2.84 -14.84
CA LEU A 568 -5.92 2.81 -14.36
C LEU A 568 -5.22 1.55 -14.87
N VAL A 569 -3.98 1.70 -15.33
CA VAL A 569 -3.16 0.60 -15.85
C VAL A 569 -1.75 0.67 -15.26
N GLU A 570 -1.27 -0.43 -14.67
CA GLU A 570 0.10 -0.55 -14.17
C GLU A 570 1.01 -1.05 -15.29
N GLN A 571 1.98 -0.24 -15.69
CA GLN A 571 3.11 -0.64 -16.52
C GLN A 571 4.36 -0.84 -15.68
N LEU A 572 5.46 -1.26 -16.32
CA LEU A 572 6.73 -1.49 -15.64
C LEU A 572 7.21 -0.24 -14.88
N ASP A 573 7.19 0.93 -15.52
CA ASP A 573 7.77 2.17 -15.01
C ASP A 573 6.79 3.35 -14.97
N CYS A 574 5.51 3.12 -15.24
CA CYS A 574 4.48 4.14 -15.06
C CYS A 574 3.14 3.56 -14.64
N ILE A 575 2.30 4.42 -14.08
CA ILE A 575 0.86 4.18 -13.94
C ILE A 575 0.15 5.05 -14.97
N GLU A 576 -0.54 4.42 -15.91
CA GLU A 576 -1.35 5.11 -16.90
C GLU A 576 -2.74 5.42 -16.33
N ILE A 577 -3.22 6.62 -16.61
CA ILE A 577 -4.62 6.99 -16.36
C ILE A 577 -5.31 7.42 -17.64
N HIS A 578 -6.50 6.88 -17.86
CA HIS A 578 -7.36 7.24 -18.99
C HIS A 578 -8.66 7.86 -18.50
N CYS A 579 -9.06 8.93 -19.17
CA CYS A 579 -10.34 9.58 -18.96
C CYS A 579 -10.88 10.12 -20.30
N GLU A 580 -12.01 9.55 -20.73
CA GLU A 580 -12.68 9.89 -22.00
C GLU A 580 -13.11 11.36 -22.06
N LYS A 581 -13.69 11.87 -20.96
CA LYS A 581 -14.23 13.23 -20.92
C LYS A 581 -13.11 14.21 -20.57
N THR A 582 -12.69 15.01 -21.54
CA THR A 582 -11.66 16.05 -21.36
C THR A 582 -11.96 16.99 -20.19
N ALA A 583 -13.23 17.34 -19.98
CA ALA A 583 -13.65 18.20 -18.87
C ALA A 583 -13.51 17.57 -17.46
N ASP A 584 -13.22 16.27 -17.35
CA ASP A 584 -12.99 15.57 -16.08
C ASP A 584 -11.50 15.26 -15.82
N ARG A 585 -10.64 15.40 -16.84
CA ARG A 585 -9.22 14.99 -16.81
C ARG A 585 -8.43 15.60 -15.65
N ILE A 586 -8.61 16.88 -15.35
CA ILE A 586 -7.93 17.52 -14.20
C ILE A 586 -8.35 16.90 -12.87
N LYS A 587 -9.66 16.69 -12.66
CA LYS A 587 -10.17 16.11 -11.42
C LYS A 587 -9.67 14.69 -11.22
N VAL A 588 -9.63 13.92 -12.31
CA VAL A 588 -9.06 12.56 -12.31
C VAL A 588 -7.57 12.62 -11.97
N LYS A 589 -6.80 13.47 -12.65
CA LYS A 589 -5.37 13.66 -12.39
C LYS A 589 -5.11 14.00 -10.93
N ASP A 590 -5.76 15.04 -10.41
CA ASP A 590 -5.55 15.52 -9.03
C ASP A 590 -5.92 14.43 -8.00
N ALA A 591 -6.99 13.65 -8.25
CA ALA A 591 -7.40 12.56 -7.35
C ALA A 591 -6.39 11.40 -7.34
N VAL A 592 -5.85 11.02 -8.50
CA VAL A 592 -4.84 9.95 -8.60
C VAL A 592 -3.50 10.43 -8.04
N GLU A 593 -3.08 11.66 -8.37
CA GLU A 593 -1.84 12.27 -7.86
C GLU A 593 -1.88 12.34 -6.32
N LYS A 594 -2.99 12.82 -5.75
CA LYS A 594 -3.20 12.82 -4.30
C LYS A 594 -3.08 11.40 -3.72
N SER A 595 -3.74 10.42 -4.34
CA SER A 595 -3.74 9.04 -3.86
C SER A 595 -2.35 8.42 -3.90
N ILE A 596 -1.59 8.63 -4.98
CA ILE A 596 -0.18 8.20 -5.08
C ILE A 596 0.65 8.83 -3.97
N ASN A 597 0.55 10.15 -3.78
CA ASN A 597 1.33 10.87 -2.77
C ASN A 597 1.01 10.39 -1.34
N GLU A 598 -0.27 10.21 -1.01
CA GLU A 598 -0.71 9.75 0.31
C GLU A 598 -0.30 8.29 0.57
N VAL A 599 -0.43 7.41 -0.43
CA VAL A 599 0.02 6.01 -0.33
C VAL A 599 1.54 5.93 -0.20
N MET A 600 2.32 6.62 -1.04
CA MET A 600 3.78 6.62 -0.93
C MET A 600 4.25 7.12 0.43
N LYS A 601 3.62 8.18 0.95
CA LYS A 601 3.89 8.70 2.29
C LYS A 601 3.56 7.68 3.39
N LYS A 602 2.38 7.08 3.35
CA LYS A 602 1.90 6.10 4.35
C LYS A 602 2.72 4.80 4.31
N LYS A 603 3.08 4.35 3.12
CA LYS A 603 3.92 3.16 2.86
C LYS A 603 5.41 3.42 3.00
N ASN A 604 5.79 4.64 3.39
CA ASN A 604 7.17 4.99 3.67
C ASN A 604 8.11 4.77 2.46
N ILE A 605 7.59 4.99 1.25
CA ILE A 605 8.35 4.87 0.00
C ILE A 605 9.13 6.18 -0.18
N ASP A 606 10.44 6.15 0.07
CA ASP A 606 11.36 7.28 -0.06
C ASP A 606 11.86 7.45 -1.51
N ASP A 607 10.90 7.63 -2.43
CA ASP A 607 11.18 7.86 -3.85
C ASP A 607 10.85 9.29 -4.27
N GLU A 608 11.52 9.74 -5.32
CA GLU A 608 11.08 10.94 -6.04
C GLU A 608 9.66 10.69 -6.56
N LEU A 609 8.78 11.68 -6.38
CA LEU A 609 7.41 11.58 -6.87
C LEU A 609 7.41 11.33 -8.38
N PRO A 610 6.49 10.48 -8.88
CA PRO A 610 6.43 10.22 -10.31
C PRO A 610 6.17 11.51 -11.08
N ILE A 611 6.86 11.65 -12.19
CA ILE A 611 6.78 12.81 -13.06
C ILE A 611 5.57 12.63 -13.98
N LEU A 612 4.79 13.70 -14.16
CA LEU A 612 3.72 13.69 -15.15
C LEU A 612 4.33 13.66 -16.55
N ALA A 613 4.00 12.62 -17.30
CA ALA A 613 4.55 12.35 -18.61
C ALA A 613 3.49 11.84 -19.58
N PHE A 614 3.90 11.70 -20.83
CA PHE A 614 3.10 11.09 -21.88
C PHE A 614 3.96 10.27 -22.82
N TYR A 615 3.30 9.41 -23.58
CA TYR A 615 3.92 8.71 -24.69
C TYR A 615 4.30 9.69 -25.81
N CYS A 616 5.48 9.48 -26.40
CA CYS A 616 5.94 10.29 -27.52
C CYS A 616 5.14 9.97 -28.79
N LEU A 617 5.21 10.86 -29.78
CA LEU A 617 4.55 10.64 -31.06
C LEU A 617 5.20 9.45 -31.79
N PRO A 618 4.43 8.67 -32.59
CA PRO A 618 4.95 7.50 -33.32
C PRO A 618 6.14 7.78 -34.24
N GLN A 619 6.39 9.05 -34.56
CA GLN A 619 7.50 9.52 -35.38
C GLN A 619 8.84 9.59 -34.60
N CYS A 620 8.82 9.35 -33.28
CA CYS A 620 10.01 9.31 -32.43
C CYS A 620 10.53 7.88 -32.18
N GLY A 621 9.72 6.85 -32.44
CA GLY A 621 10.01 5.43 -32.14
C GLY A 621 8.70 4.64 -32.01
N ASP A 622 8.76 3.38 -31.58
CA ASP A 622 7.55 2.66 -31.15
C ASP A 622 6.93 3.45 -29.99
N GLY A 623 5.79 4.09 -30.24
CA GLY A 623 5.31 5.24 -29.46
C GLY A 623 5.10 5.02 -27.96
N ARG A 624 5.16 3.78 -27.46
CA ARG A 624 5.05 3.46 -26.03
C ARG A 624 6.38 3.44 -25.28
N ASP A 625 7.51 3.31 -25.98
CA ASP A 625 8.81 3.22 -25.31
C ASP A 625 9.37 4.60 -24.97
N HIS A 626 8.99 5.62 -25.74
CA HIS A 626 9.50 6.98 -25.57
C HIS A 626 8.56 7.83 -24.74
N LYS A 627 9.11 8.59 -23.80
CA LYS A 627 8.35 9.40 -22.86
C LYS A 627 8.72 10.85 -22.94
N VAL A 628 7.69 11.67 -22.78
CA VAL A 628 7.78 13.11 -22.87
C VAL A 628 7.42 13.70 -21.52
N THR A 629 8.34 14.46 -20.94
CA THR A 629 8.21 15.06 -19.61
C THR A 629 8.15 16.59 -19.71
N LYS A 630 7.49 17.22 -18.73
CA LYS A 630 7.46 18.68 -18.61
C LYS A 630 8.67 19.16 -17.81
N THR A 631 9.46 20.06 -18.39
CA THR A 631 10.60 20.74 -17.75
C THR A 631 10.31 22.24 -17.62
N GLU A 632 11.23 22.98 -16.98
CA GLU A 632 11.14 24.45 -16.87
C GLU A 632 11.22 25.15 -18.25
N ASP A 633 11.94 24.55 -19.20
CA ASP A 633 12.23 25.11 -20.53
C ASP A 633 11.24 24.67 -21.62
N GLY A 634 10.38 23.68 -21.34
CA GLY A 634 9.43 23.15 -22.32
C GLY A 634 9.02 21.70 -22.05
N ILE A 635 8.39 21.08 -23.05
CA ILE A 635 8.05 19.66 -23.02
C ILE A 635 9.09 18.94 -23.88
N ILE A 636 9.84 18.00 -23.30
CA ILE A 636 11.02 17.38 -23.93
C ILE A 636 10.85 15.86 -23.96
N CYS A 637 11.23 15.25 -25.07
CA CYS A 637 11.35 13.79 -25.18
C CYS A 637 12.61 13.32 -24.45
N GLU A 638 12.47 12.41 -23.48
CA GLU A 638 13.59 11.93 -22.65
C GLU A 638 14.64 11.17 -23.46
N GLU A 639 14.23 10.50 -24.54
CA GLU A 639 15.12 9.68 -25.35
C GLU A 639 15.88 10.47 -26.41
N THR A 640 15.23 11.46 -27.04
CA THR A 640 15.83 12.26 -28.13
C THR A 640 16.31 13.63 -27.70
N ASN A 641 15.93 14.09 -26.50
CA ASN A 641 16.17 15.43 -25.98
C ASN A 641 15.68 16.54 -26.93
N GLN A 642 14.61 16.26 -27.70
CA GLN A 642 13.99 17.19 -28.64
C GLN A 642 12.73 17.81 -28.05
N ASP A 643 12.46 19.06 -28.43
CA ASP A 643 11.22 19.75 -28.08
C ASP A 643 10.00 19.04 -28.69
N PHE A 644 9.03 18.75 -27.83
CA PHE A 644 7.80 18.10 -28.20
C PHE A 644 6.69 19.13 -28.41
N GLN A 645 6.09 19.11 -29.61
CA GLN A 645 4.94 19.96 -29.90
C GLN A 645 3.69 19.43 -29.21
N THR A 646 3.22 20.17 -28.20
CA THR A 646 2.00 19.85 -27.47
C THR A 646 0.76 19.98 -28.35
N ASN A 647 -0.10 18.96 -28.36
CA ASN A 647 -1.45 19.04 -28.93
C ASN A 647 -2.51 19.43 -27.89
N GLU A 648 -3.74 19.72 -28.35
CA GLU A 648 -4.88 20.10 -27.49
C GLU A 648 -5.26 18.99 -26.49
N GLU A 649 -5.04 17.72 -26.86
CA GLU A 649 -5.30 16.56 -26.04
C GLU A 649 -4.36 16.48 -24.81
N TYR A 650 -3.06 16.76 -24.97
CA TYR A 650 -2.12 16.92 -23.84
C TYR A 650 -2.57 18.04 -22.91
N CYS A 651 -2.92 19.18 -23.49
CA CYS A 651 -3.28 20.37 -22.73
C CYS A 651 -4.51 20.16 -21.85
N SER A 652 -5.45 19.31 -22.27
CA SER A 652 -6.67 19.03 -21.51
C SER A 652 -6.45 18.34 -20.14
N TRP A 653 -5.28 17.75 -19.90
CA TRP A 653 -4.91 17.21 -18.59
C TRP A 653 -4.45 18.28 -17.59
N PHE A 654 -4.11 19.48 -18.08
CA PHE A 654 -3.58 20.58 -17.26
C PHE A 654 -4.45 21.84 -17.30
N ARG A 655 -5.24 22.03 -18.36
CA ARG A 655 -6.10 23.20 -18.58
C ARG A 655 -7.56 22.87 -18.31
N SER A 656 -8.17 23.58 -17.38
CA SER A 656 -9.60 23.50 -17.11
C SER A 656 -10.37 24.12 -18.28
N GLN A 657 -11.65 23.78 -18.44
CA GLN A 657 -12.50 24.51 -19.41
C GLN A 657 -12.59 26.02 -19.08
N GLN A 658 -12.25 26.45 -17.86
CA GLN A 658 -12.08 27.86 -17.50
C GLN A 658 -10.77 28.48 -18.04
N ASP A 659 -9.77 27.67 -18.37
CA ASP A 659 -8.51 28.10 -19.00
C ASP A 659 -8.62 28.22 -20.52
N LYS A 660 -9.79 27.95 -21.11
CA LYS A 660 -10.09 28.36 -22.49
C LYS A 660 -10.26 29.89 -22.63
N ASN A 661 -10.33 30.63 -21.51
CA ASN A 661 -10.35 32.10 -21.50
C ASN A 661 -8.95 32.75 -21.64
N ASP A 662 -7.96 32.02 -22.15
CA ASP A 662 -6.55 32.45 -22.18
C ASP A 662 -6.21 33.53 -23.22
N ASN A 663 -7.21 34.06 -23.96
CA ASN A 663 -7.03 35.33 -24.66
C ASN A 663 -6.62 36.45 -23.69
N CYS A 664 -7.00 36.38 -22.40
CA CYS A 664 -6.60 37.37 -21.40
C CYS A 664 -5.10 37.32 -21.04
N THR A 665 -4.41 36.19 -21.19
CA THR A 665 -2.99 36.04 -20.81
C THR A 665 -2.03 36.05 -22.01
N LYS A 666 -2.57 36.07 -23.25
CA LYS A 666 -1.80 36.22 -24.49
C LYS A 666 -0.86 37.43 -24.39
N VAL A 667 0.43 37.20 -24.65
CA VAL A 667 1.44 38.26 -24.74
C VAL A 667 1.20 39.07 -26.01
N LEU A 668 1.04 40.37 -25.85
CA LEU A 668 0.76 41.32 -26.92
C LEU A 668 2.06 41.88 -27.49
N THR A 669 2.03 42.25 -28.76
CA THR A 669 3.14 42.89 -29.45
C THR A 669 2.66 44.19 -30.08
N ILE A 670 3.60 45.00 -30.59
CA ILE A 670 3.25 46.20 -31.37
C ILE A 670 2.37 45.88 -32.60
N GLY A 671 2.42 44.64 -33.11
CA GLY A 671 1.56 44.17 -34.20
C GLY A 671 0.07 44.07 -33.82
N ASP A 672 -0.24 43.95 -32.52
CA ASP A 672 -1.61 43.88 -32.00
C ASP A 672 -2.22 45.28 -31.76
N LEU A 673 -1.47 46.37 -31.99
CA LEU A 673 -1.89 47.75 -31.68
C LEU A 673 -3.26 48.11 -32.30
N ASN A 674 -3.43 47.87 -33.60
CA ASN A 674 -4.68 48.22 -34.30
C ASN A 674 -5.87 47.41 -33.78
N HIS A 675 -5.64 46.17 -33.39
CA HIS A 675 -6.67 45.29 -32.83
C HIS A 675 -7.07 45.75 -31.42
N ILE A 676 -6.10 46.13 -30.59
CA ILE A 676 -6.35 46.65 -29.23
C ILE A 676 -7.11 47.97 -29.27
N ILE A 677 -6.71 48.90 -30.16
CA ILE A 677 -7.43 50.16 -30.36
C ILE A 677 -8.86 49.89 -30.84
N GLY A 678 -9.04 48.98 -31.81
CA GLY A 678 -10.36 48.56 -32.29
C GLY A 678 -11.25 48.00 -31.18
N ILE A 679 -10.70 47.15 -30.30
CA ILE A 679 -11.43 46.60 -29.15
C ILE A 679 -11.85 47.71 -28.19
N LEU A 680 -10.92 48.59 -27.80
CA LEU A 680 -11.22 49.65 -26.84
C LEU A 680 -12.25 50.65 -27.39
N ASP A 681 -12.14 51.01 -28.68
CA ASP A 681 -13.06 51.95 -29.34
C ASP A 681 -14.45 51.32 -29.51
N ASN A 682 -14.53 50.06 -29.94
CA ASN A 682 -15.80 49.33 -30.09
C ASN A 682 -16.53 49.11 -28.77
N ASN A 683 -15.79 49.05 -27.66
CA ASN A 683 -16.34 48.93 -26.31
C ASN A 683 -16.51 50.29 -25.60
N GLY A 684 -16.30 51.42 -26.31
CA GLY A 684 -16.64 52.75 -25.83
C GLY A 684 -15.64 53.39 -24.87
N PHE A 685 -14.36 52.99 -24.90
CA PHE A 685 -13.33 53.62 -24.07
C PHE A 685 -13.11 55.10 -24.48
N PRO A 686 -13.19 56.06 -23.54
CA PRO A 686 -13.01 57.47 -23.87
C PRO A 686 -11.53 57.84 -24.09
N SER A 687 -11.16 58.16 -25.33
CA SER A 687 -9.78 58.50 -25.73
C SER A 687 -9.13 59.63 -24.92
N HIS A 688 -9.91 60.60 -24.42
CA HIS A 688 -9.40 61.68 -23.55
C HIS A 688 -8.89 61.21 -22.18
N LYS A 689 -9.16 59.96 -21.76
CA LYS A 689 -8.64 59.36 -20.52
C LYS A 689 -7.30 58.65 -20.68
N TRP A 690 -6.67 58.73 -21.85
CA TRP A 690 -5.41 58.03 -22.16
C TRP A 690 -4.30 58.26 -21.14
N HIS A 691 -4.15 59.48 -20.60
CA HIS A 691 -3.10 59.79 -19.64
C HIS A 691 -3.27 58.98 -18.35
N LYS A 692 -4.52 58.82 -17.88
CA LYS A 692 -4.83 58.00 -16.69
C LYS A 692 -4.63 56.52 -16.96
N LEU A 693 -4.95 56.07 -18.18
CA LEU A 693 -4.71 54.69 -18.61
C LEU A 693 -3.20 54.40 -18.67
N GLY A 694 -2.39 55.29 -19.24
CA GLY A 694 -0.94 55.15 -19.33
C GLY A 694 -0.26 55.02 -17.97
N VAL A 695 -0.67 55.83 -16.98
CA VAL A 695 -0.18 55.72 -15.60
C VAL A 695 -0.50 54.34 -15.01
N LYS A 696 -1.68 53.78 -15.30
CA LYS A 696 -2.10 52.47 -14.79
C LYS A 696 -1.44 51.30 -15.52
N LEU A 697 -1.02 51.51 -16.75
CA LEU A 697 -0.18 50.60 -17.52
C LEU A 697 1.31 50.71 -17.14
N ASN A 698 1.63 51.49 -16.09
CA ASN A 698 2.98 51.69 -15.57
C ASN A 698 3.95 52.30 -16.59
N ILE A 699 3.44 53.14 -17.49
CA ILE A 699 4.25 53.99 -18.37
C ILE A 699 4.83 55.13 -17.53
N ASP A 700 6.12 55.42 -17.74
CA ASP A 700 6.82 56.48 -17.02
C ASP A 700 6.18 57.86 -17.26
N TYR A 701 6.12 58.68 -16.22
CA TYR A 701 5.44 59.97 -16.26
C TYR A 701 6.06 60.93 -17.28
N ASP A 702 7.39 60.91 -17.44
CA ASP A 702 8.09 61.75 -18.42
C ASP A 702 7.75 61.31 -19.85
N GLN A 703 7.50 60.02 -20.08
CA GLN A 703 7.05 59.51 -21.36
C GLN A 703 5.63 59.98 -21.71
N LEU A 704 4.74 60.06 -20.72
CA LEU A 704 3.38 60.57 -20.91
C LEU A 704 3.38 62.07 -21.20
N GLU A 705 4.18 62.88 -20.50
CA GLU A 705 4.34 64.31 -20.82
C GLU A 705 4.87 64.54 -22.23
N ASN A 706 5.80 63.70 -22.69
CA ASN A 706 6.35 63.79 -24.05
C ASN A 706 5.30 63.45 -25.11
N ILE A 707 4.40 62.50 -24.84
CA ILE A 707 3.27 62.20 -25.73
C ILE A 707 2.33 63.41 -25.84
N GLU A 708 2.04 64.09 -24.73
CA GLU A 708 1.17 65.27 -24.70
C GLU A 708 1.78 66.49 -25.40
N LYS A 709 3.11 66.67 -25.31
CA LYS A 709 3.83 67.76 -26.02
C LYS A 709 3.92 67.52 -27.53
N ASP A 710 3.99 66.26 -27.96
CA ASP A 710 4.14 65.88 -29.37
C ASP A 710 2.84 65.96 -30.19
N LYS A 711 1.67 65.96 -29.55
CA LYS A 711 0.36 65.81 -30.23
C LYS A 711 -0.71 66.68 -29.59
N LYS A 712 -1.50 67.41 -30.41
CA LYS A 712 -2.57 68.29 -29.93
C LYS A 712 -3.92 67.59 -29.72
N GLU A 713 -4.13 66.44 -30.33
CA GLU A 713 -5.41 65.72 -30.29
C GLU A 713 -5.36 64.54 -29.32
N SER A 714 -6.41 64.40 -28.50
CA SER A 714 -6.48 63.36 -27.47
C SER A 714 -6.47 61.94 -28.04
N TYR A 715 -6.99 61.74 -29.26
CA TYR A 715 -6.99 60.43 -29.92
C TYR A 715 -5.60 60.02 -30.40
N ASP A 716 -4.81 60.95 -30.91
CA ASP A 716 -3.41 60.71 -31.29
C ASP A 716 -2.55 60.35 -30.07
N CYS A 717 -2.78 61.02 -28.94
CA CYS A 717 -2.09 60.72 -27.69
C CYS A 717 -2.48 59.34 -27.15
N TYR A 718 -3.76 58.98 -27.28
CA TYR A 718 -4.31 57.68 -26.92
C TYR A 718 -3.67 56.52 -27.69
N CYS A 719 -3.61 56.60 -29.02
CA CYS A 719 -2.96 55.59 -29.84
C CYS A 719 -1.45 55.45 -29.51
N LYS A 720 -0.77 56.58 -29.31
CA LYS A 720 0.67 56.61 -28.97
C LYS A 720 0.93 56.05 -27.57
N CYS A 721 0.04 56.27 -26.61
CA CYS A 721 0.11 55.70 -25.27
C CYS A 721 0.09 54.16 -25.28
N ILE A 722 -0.85 53.55 -26.00
CA ILE A 722 -0.92 52.09 -26.14
C ILE A 722 0.32 51.55 -26.87
N ALA A 723 0.79 52.24 -27.91
CA ALA A 723 2.00 51.86 -28.62
C ALA A 723 3.27 51.91 -27.76
N VAL A 724 3.37 52.89 -26.85
CA VAL A 724 4.49 52.98 -25.89
C VAL A 724 4.42 51.84 -24.87
N TRP A 725 3.25 51.55 -24.31
CA TRP A 725 3.07 50.42 -23.40
C TRP A 725 3.49 49.08 -24.04
N LEU A 726 3.04 48.80 -25.27
CA LEU A 726 3.38 47.58 -26.00
C LEU A 726 4.88 47.43 -26.31
N LYS A 727 5.65 48.52 -26.28
CA LYS A 727 7.11 48.53 -26.53
C LYS A 727 7.94 48.49 -25.26
N THR A 728 7.39 48.91 -24.13
CA THR A 728 8.14 49.16 -22.89
C THR A 728 7.84 48.15 -21.80
N ASP A 729 6.65 47.55 -21.80
CA ASP A 729 6.31 46.46 -20.89
C ASP A 729 7.02 45.16 -21.32
N ALA A 730 7.65 44.46 -20.38
CA ALA A 730 8.34 43.19 -20.64
C ALA A 730 7.38 42.05 -21.02
N LYS A 731 6.10 42.14 -20.63
CA LYS A 731 5.05 41.14 -20.91
C LYS A 731 3.66 41.81 -20.90
N PRO A 732 3.29 42.58 -21.93
CA PRO A 732 1.97 43.19 -22.02
C PRO A 732 0.92 42.12 -22.34
N THR A 733 -0.22 42.14 -21.64
CA THR A 733 -1.31 41.17 -21.81
C THR A 733 -2.67 41.86 -21.74
N TYR A 734 -3.72 41.22 -22.26
CA TYR A 734 -5.09 41.74 -22.12
C TYR A 734 -5.53 41.83 -20.65
N SER A 735 -5.07 40.95 -19.77
CA SER A 735 -5.33 41.04 -18.33
C SER A 735 -4.82 42.36 -17.75
N LYS A 736 -3.57 42.74 -18.06
CA LYS A 736 -3.00 44.03 -17.61
C LYS A 736 -3.79 45.22 -18.16
N LEU A 737 -4.26 45.12 -19.41
CA LEU A 737 -5.10 46.15 -20.03
C LEU A 737 -6.46 46.27 -19.36
N ILE A 738 -7.15 45.14 -19.13
CA ILE A 738 -8.45 45.06 -18.45
C ILE A 738 -8.35 45.62 -17.03
N ASP A 739 -7.30 45.27 -16.29
CA ASP A 739 -7.04 45.78 -14.95
C ASP A 739 -6.79 47.29 -14.96
N ALA A 740 -6.01 47.80 -15.92
CA ALA A 740 -5.74 49.22 -16.06
C ALA A 740 -7.01 50.02 -16.42
N VAL A 741 -7.84 49.51 -17.34
CA VAL A 741 -9.12 50.10 -17.74
C VAL A 741 -10.15 50.09 -16.59
N GLY A 742 -10.21 49.00 -15.83
CA GLY A 742 -11.12 48.82 -14.69
C GLY A 742 -10.67 49.48 -13.38
N SER A 743 -9.41 49.92 -13.29
CA SER A 743 -8.85 50.45 -12.04
C SER A 743 -9.52 51.74 -11.57
N LYS A 744 -9.51 51.97 -10.24
CA LYS A 744 -9.94 53.25 -9.65
C LYS A 744 -9.04 54.38 -10.17
N GLY A 745 -9.61 55.24 -11.02
CA GLY A 745 -8.96 56.40 -11.65
C GLY A 745 -9.30 56.57 -13.13
N THR A 746 -9.26 55.49 -13.92
CA THR A 746 -9.75 55.42 -15.31
C THR A 746 -11.28 55.30 -15.33
N GLY A 747 -11.83 54.46 -14.44
CA GLY A 747 -13.26 54.48 -14.07
C GLY A 747 -14.20 53.86 -15.10
N GLU A 748 -13.76 52.87 -15.87
CA GLU A 748 -14.56 52.21 -16.91
C GLU A 748 -14.73 50.70 -16.66
N PRO A 749 -15.33 50.28 -15.52
CA PRO A 749 -15.53 48.86 -15.21
C PRO A 749 -16.46 48.15 -16.20
N ALA A 750 -17.40 48.88 -16.81
CA ALA A 750 -18.27 48.36 -17.86
C ALA A 750 -17.49 48.03 -19.15
N VAL A 751 -16.53 48.88 -19.52
CA VAL A 751 -15.65 48.65 -20.67
C VAL A 751 -14.69 47.48 -20.39
N ALA A 752 -14.13 47.40 -19.18
CA ALA A 752 -13.30 46.27 -18.78
C ALA A 752 -14.07 44.93 -18.82
N ALA A 753 -15.33 44.92 -18.39
CA ALA A 753 -16.21 43.75 -18.49
C ALA A 753 -16.54 43.38 -19.95
N ALA A 754 -16.83 44.37 -20.79
CA ALA A 754 -17.16 44.17 -22.20
C ALA A 754 -15.96 43.65 -23.01
N ILE A 755 -14.74 44.12 -22.72
CA ILE A 755 -13.51 43.57 -23.33
C ILE A 755 -13.32 42.11 -22.92
N LYS A 756 -13.55 41.78 -21.64
CA LYS A 756 -13.45 40.40 -21.15
C LYS A 756 -14.47 39.48 -21.82
N GLU A 757 -15.69 39.96 -22.05
CA GLU A 757 -16.73 39.24 -22.78
C GLU A 757 -16.39 39.07 -24.26
N HIS A 758 -15.88 40.12 -24.92
CA HIS A 758 -15.45 40.09 -26.32
C HIS A 758 -14.33 39.06 -26.56
N LEU A 759 -13.36 38.99 -25.66
CA LEU A 759 -12.26 38.01 -25.70
C LEU A 759 -12.70 36.57 -25.36
N SER A 760 -13.88 36.40 -24.78
CA SER A 760 -14.48 35.08 -24.48
C SER A 760 -15.36 34.56 -25.63
N ALA A 761 -15.76 35.44 -26.55
CA ALA A 761 -16.60 35.14 -27.72
C ALA A 761 -15.79 34.90 -29.01
N THR A 762 -14.47 35.11 -28.97
CA THR A 762 -13.50 34.90 -30.05
C THR A 762 -12.54 33.79 -29.69
#